data_AF-A0A3L6J9M9-F1
#
_entry.id   AF-A0A3L6J9M9-F1
#
_cell.length_a   1.000
_cell.length_b   1.000
_cell.length_c   1.000
_cell.angle_alpha   90.00
_cell.angle_beta   90.00
_cell.angle_gamma   90.00
#
_symmetry.space_group_name_H-M   'P 1'
#
loop_
_entity.id
_entity.type
_entity.pdbx_description
1 polymer ?
#
loop_
_entity_poly.entity_id
_entity_poly.type
_entity_poly.pdbx_seq_one_letter_code
_entity_poly.pdbx_strand_id
1 'polypeptide(L)'
;MTSGPALTPDMSNVPFFAYEFIHRMRLSPDAKIKPSIRQTQAIPGLLSSRFFRNGRLTLDDFVEAAVFTTFPPDQELARMIAEDIVLGKSSEKKEEGVAVEPQEQRINADALQIVIQQIRREQELAKKIKKELVQAGYDYLQKLRDRQDSSLYDAAHDYLSDGDIVLQGISNDRELKKAASQQLLDRAGNLTSKDILNSQVLDALNELSTTENAAERLAAKALRCDADVTAQFQQLASWDPATAAKALHYMEDIKAPKKAQRQEMDRVLQQALQDLSQAGSYSAELGRLPENLSQLITAAASKFALADSFEFAKQIQGGSGQDMREEVMQGYDSQYDSGGSSNVDARQLAENAMDSPSWNNLVDKLVSDAVQNADSRSTPAEYLAQELREYAGLRQKLPDAATGRKWDESMQRLADATAARATSKTHLRQIVKSSSNAGRAPSADAIKNAGKRLGMSEEEILELLNPSFQTIKNLIQRGVSSFDRLHDLMSAAGLTRDQLRQLADLAFSKDNEGALGAIAHIDLHAALGSASPRSGYRGRAGPQGATVSDKPYQPRLDKVMGGLLGGPATNIVRMWFAYRDEVPEEVNTRLREIAKKFLIDLGQRFARQTMGTSMLGGLQESSTIRPYRIGDETDLIDLEETIDCLLSQGRTSLQTLSPEDFLINEMYQGHRAFFWALDKSGSMDSSEKLGMLAIAVMAGVFAVQRDDFGVVLFDNETHIVKRMDDRRASIDKVVADLLDVRAGGGTGARTSIALALASFKQTRAKERILMLSTDMYLSDLQTCEELARDLKQQDIKLIIIVPRISYDSEGADSLARAGHGTVLHISSIEELPERLLQLTNY
;
A
#
# COMPACT_ATOMS: atom_id res chain seq x y z
N MET A 1 -53.97 -23.19 32.09
CA MET A 1 -54.78 -22.23 31.31
C MET A 1 -53.87 -21.70 30.22
N THR A 2 -54.16 -22.02 28.96
CA THR A 2 -53.42 -21.56 27.78
C THR A 2 -53.60 -20.05 27.65
N SER A 3 -52.63 -19.28 28.14
CA SER A 3 -52.54 -17.85 27.91
C SER A 3 -52.28 -17.62 26.42
N GLY A 4 -53.31 -17.19 25.69
CA GLY A 4 -53.12 -16.69 24.32
C GLY A 4 -52.16 -15.50 24.31
N PRO A 5 -51.53 -15.20 23.17
CA PRO A 5 -50.61 -14.07 23.04
C PRO A 5 -51.34 -12.77 23.42
N ALA A 6 -50.68 -11.91 24.21
CA ALA A 6 -51.27 -10.67 24.71
C ALA A 6 -51.34 -9.58 23.61
N LEU A 7 -50.55 -9.72 22.56
CA LEU A 7 -50.55 -8.84 21.39
C LEU A 7 -51.29 -9.51 20.23
N THR A 8 -52.28 -8.84 19.62
CA THR A 8 -52.83 -9.26 18.33
C THR A 8 -51.91 -8.74 17.21
N PRO A 9 -51.53 -9.57 16.21
CA PRO A 9 -50.64 -9.16 15.12
C PRO A 9 -51.41 -8.32 14.08
N ASP A 10 -51.86 -7.15 14.52
CA ASP A 10 -52.52 -6.14 13.69
C ASP A 10 -51.66 -4.87 13.59
N MET A 11 -51.97 -4.05 12.60
CA MET A 11 -51.25 -2.79 12.37
C MET A 11 -51.45 -1.77 13.50
N SER A 12 -52.57 -1.84 14.23
CA SER A 12 -52.85 -0.92 15.35
C SER A 12 -51.92 -1.14 16.54
N ASN A 13 -51.39 -2.36 16.72
CA ASN A 13 -50.49 -2.69 17.82
C ASN A 13 -49.01 -2.46 17.50
N VAL A 14 -48.66 -2.15 16.24
CA VAL A 14 -47.29 -1.90 15.79
C VAL A 14 -46.64 -0.71 16.53
N PRO A 15 -47.29 0.47 16.69
CA PRO A 15 -46.69 1.58 17.42
C PRO A 15 -46.49 1.28 18.91
N PHE A 16 -47.44 0.58 19.53
CA PHE A 16 -47.35 0.18 20.94
C PHE A 16 -46.19 -0.80 21.17
N PHE A 17 -46.08 -1.83 20.32
CA PHE A 17 -44.97 -2.78 20.40
C PHE A 17 -43.60 -2.11 20.20
N ALA A 18 -43.47 -1.25 19.19
CA ALA A 18 -42.22 -0.54 18.91
C ALA A 18 -41.79 0.38 20.06
N TYR A 19 -42.74 1.06 20.70
CA TYR A 19 -42.49 1.88 21.88
C TYR A 19 -42.05 1.03 23.09
N GLU A 20 -42.83 -0.01 23.43
CA GLU A 20 -42.58 -0.85 24.60
C GLU A 20 -41.26 -1.63 24.48
N PHE A 21 -40.94 -2.12 23.28
CA PHE A 21 -39.68 -2.80 22.99
C PHE A 21 -38.46 -1.88 23.22
N ILE A 22 -38.48 -0.67 22.66
CA ILE A 22 -37.39 0.29 22.80
C ILE A 22 -37.27 0.77 24.25
N HIS A 23 -38.39 0.95 24.95
CA HIS A 23 -38.40 1.31 26.36
C HIS A 23 -37.71 0.23 27.22
N ARG A 24 -38.09 -1.05 27.06
CA ARG A 24 -37.49 -2.16 27.81
C ARG A 24 -36.02 -2.38 27.47
N MET A 25 -35.65 -2.29 26.20
CA MET A 25 -34.24 -2.39 25.76
C MET A 25 -33.35 -1.28 26.36
N ARG A 26 -33.86 -0.05 26.50
CA ARG A 26 -33.09 1.07 27.08
C ARG A 26 -32.95 0.98 28.60
N LEU A 27 -33.90 0.32 29.26
CA LEU A 27 -33.88 0.06 30.70
C LEU A 27 -33.05 -1.19 31.07
N SER A 28 -32.80 -2.09 30.12
CA SER A 28 -32.02 -3.29 30.38
C SER A 28 -30.54 -2.95 30.63
N PRO A 29 -29.95 -3.34 31.77
CA PRO A 29 -28.55 -3.09 32.08
C PRO A 29 -27.60 -3.93 31.20
N ASP A 30 -28.12 -5.00 30.58
CA ASP A 30 -27.35 -5.94 29.76
C ASP A 30 -27.20 -5.49 28.30
N ALA A 31 -27.84 -4.38 27.89
CA ALA A 31 -27.71 -3.82 26.55
C ALA A 31 -26.36 -3.11 26.37
N LYS A 32 -25.51 -3.63 25.46
CA LYS A 32 -24.19 -3.03 25.19
C LYS A 32 -24.30 -1.68 24.48
N ILE A 33 -25.30 -1.52 23.61
CA ILE A 33 -25.61 -0.25 22.95
C ILE A 33 -27.08 0.09 23.17
N LYS A 34 -27.34 1.24 23.82
CA LYS A 34 -28.71 1.72 24.03
C LYS A 34 -29.34 2.10 22.68
N PRO A 35 -30.50 1.53 22.32
CA PRO A 35 -31.09 1.80 21.02
C PRO A 35 -31.53 3.26 20.89
N SER A 36 -31.30 3.83 19.71
CA SER A 36 -31.67 5.22 19.38
C SER A 36 -33.19 5.36 19.25
N ILE A 37 -33.72 6.56 19.50
CA ILE A 37 -35.15 6.85 19.36
C ILE A 37 -35.64 6.66 17.90
N ARG A 38 -34.73 6.77 16.92
CA ARG A 38 -35.03 6.52 15.50
C ARG A 38 -35.32 5.04 15.19
N GLN A 39 -34.87 4.10 16.03
CA GLN A 39 -35.24 2.68 15.87
C GLN A 39 -36.74 2.43 16.14
N THR A 40 -37.42 3.32 16.87
CA THR A 40 -38.89 3.29 17.06
C THR A 40 -39.66 3.53 15.75
N GLN A 41 -39.03 4.11 14.71
CA GLN A 41 -39.63 4.28 13.37
C GLN A 41 -39.26 3.14 12.41
N ALA A 42 -38.08 2.54 12.57
CA ALA A 42 -37.61 1.45 11.72
C ALA A 42 -38.47 0.17 11.87
N ILE A 43 -38.87 -0.17 13.11
CA ILE A 43 -39.73 -1.33 13.39
C ILE A 43 -41.10 -1.19 12.71
N PRO A 44 -41.85 -0.07 12.87
CA PRO A 44 -43.08 0.17 12.13
C PRO A 44 -42.90 0.19 10.61
N GLY A 45 -41.81 0.78 10.09
CA GLY A 45 -41.54 0.80 8.65
C GLY A 45 -41.38 -0.61 8.06
N LEU A 46 -40.61 -1.46 8.74
CA LEU A 46 -40.38 -2.84 8.32
C LEU A 46 -41.65 -3.69 8.42
N LEU A 47 -42.42 -3.54 9.50
CA LEU A 47 -43.71 -4.22 9.66
C LEU A 47 -44.76 -3.75 8.65
N SER A 48 -44.83 -2.44 8.38
CA SER A 48 -45.73 -1.88 7.35
C SER A 48 -45.40 -2.44 5.97
N SER A 49 -44.11 -2.52 5.61
CA SER A 49 -43.68 -3.09 4.32
C SER A 49 -44.08 -4.58 4.19
N ARG A 50 -43.96 -5.36 5.27
CA ARG A 50 -44.36 -6.77 5.30
C ARG A 50 -45.88 -6.92 5.23
N PHE A 51 -46.64 -6.05 5.90
CA PHE A 51 -48.09 -6.03 5.81
C PHE A 51 -48.58 -5.69 4.39
N PHE A 52 -48.02 -4.68 3.74
CA PHE A 52 -48.38 -4.32 2.36
C PHE A 52 -48.03 -5.43 1.35
N ARG A 53 -46.98 -6.22 1.63
CA ARG A 53 -46.57 -7.34 0.77
C ARG A 53 -47.39 -8.61 0.98
N ASN A 54 -47.71 -8.94 2.23
CA ASN A 54 -48.28 -10.24 2.61
C ASN A 54 -49.76 -10.17 3.03
N GLY A 55 -50.33 -8.96 3.19
CA GLY A 55 -51.72 -8.69 3.56
C GLY A 55 -52.08 -8.98 5.03
N ARG A 56 -51.15 -9.54 5.82
CA ARG A 56 -51.30 -9.85 7.25
C ARG A 56 -49.94 -9.84 7.94
N LEU A 57 -49.94 -9.58 9.25
CA LEU A 57 -48.76 -9.76 10.11
C LEU A 57 -48.90 -11.04 10.94
N THR A 58 -47.77 -11.64 11.26
CA THR A 58 -47.65 -12.74 12.24
C THR A 58 -46.88 -12.25 13.46
N LEU A 59 -46.96 -12.98 14.58
CA LEU A 59 -46.21 -12.62 15.79
C LEU A 59 -44.69 -12.72 15.58
N ASP A 60 -44.25 -13.65 14.74
CA ASP A 60 -42.83 -13.79 14.38
C ASP A 60 -42.33 -12.57 13.60
N ASP A 61 -43.19 -11.91 12.81
CA ASP A 61 -42.80 -10.67 12.11
C ASP A 61 -42.41 -9.56 13.09
N PHE A 62 -43.11 -9.45 14.24
CA PHE A 62 -42.80 -8.45 15.27
C PHE A 62 -41.46 -8.73 15.95
N VAL A 63 -41.19 -10.00 16.28
CA VAL A 63 -39.92 -10.42 16.88
C VAL A 63 -38.75 -10.24 15.90
N GLU A 64 -38.92 -10.67 14.65
CA GLU A 64 -37.90 -10.51 13.61
C GLU A 64 -37.60 -9.03 13.33
N ALA A 65 -38.64 -8.19 13.23
CA ALA A 65 -38.44 -6.76 13.01
C ALA A 65 -37.66 -6.09 14.15
N ALA A 66 -37.92 -6.47 15.40
CA ALA A 66 -37.17 -5.98 16.56
C ALA A 66 -35.71 -6.47 16.55
N VAL A 67 -35.46 -7.72 16.20
CA VAL A 67 -34.10 -8.30 16.13
C VAL A 67 -33.29 -7.67 14.99
N PHE A 68 -33.85 -7.58 13.78
CA PHE A 68 -33.14 -7.04 12.60
C PHE A 68 -32.83 -5.55 12.71
N THR A 69 -33.62 -4.80 13.47
CA THR A 69 -33.38 -3.37 13.71
C THR A 69 -32.47 -3.12 14.91
N THR A 70 -32.05 -4.17 15.63
CA THR A 70 -31.13 -4.08 16.78
C THR A 70 -29.69 -4.44 16.40
N PHE A 71 -28.73 -3.80 17.07
CA PHE A 71 -27.29 -3.99 16.84
C PHE A 71 -26.87 -5.45 17.08
N PRO A 72 -26.03 -6.07 16.22
CA PRO A 72 -25.80 -7.53 16.20
C PRO A 72 -25.43 -8.18 17.56
N PRO A 73 -24.57 -7.59 18.40
CA PRO A 73 -24.23 -8.15 19.72
C PRO A 73 -25.38 -8.15 20.75
N ASP A 74 -26.43 -7.36 20.54
CA ASP A 74 -27.60 -7.24 21.43
C ASP A 74 -28.84 -7.95 20.88
N GLN A 75 -28.71 -8.71 19.78
CA GLN A 75 -29.84 -9.37 19.10
C GLN A 75 -30.45 -10.52 19.89
N GLU A 76 -29.67 -11.24 20.70
CA GLU A 76 -30.18 -12.28 21.59
C GLU A 76 -31.06 -11.69 22.70
N LEU A 77 -30.61 -10.56 23.29
CA LEU A 77 -31.38 -9.80 24.26
C LEU A 77 -32.64 -9.19 23.65
N ALA A 78 -32.54 -8.64 22.44
CA ALA A 78 -33.67 -8.10 21.68
C ALA A 78 -34.74 -9.16 21.42
N ARG A 79 -34.32 -10.37 21.03
CA ARG A 79 -35.24 -11.49 20.82
C ARG A 79 -36.00 -11.84 22.10
N MET A 80 -35.29 -11.97 23.22
CA MET A 80 -35.89 -12.27 24.53
C MET A 80 -36.93 -11.21 24.93
N ILE A 81 -36.59 -9.92 24.83
CA ILE A 81 -37.48 -8.82 25.20
C ILE A 81 -38.68 -8.73 24.25
N ALA A 82 -38.49 -8.92 22.95
CA ALA A 82 -39.57 -8.94 21.97
C ALA A 82 -40.55 -10.10 22.19
N GLU A 83 -40.03 -11.31 22.47
CA GLU A 83 -40.83 -12.48 22.79
C GLU A 83 -41.62 -12.29 24.09
N ASP A 84 -41.01 -11.70 25.12
CA ASP A 84 -41.69 -11.42 26.40
C ASP A 84 -42.83 -10.39 26.25
N ILE A 85 -42.67 -9.39 25.37
CA ILE A 85 -43.73 -8.42 25.04
C ILE A 85 -44.88 -9.10 24.29
N VAL A 86 -44.55 -9.92 23.28
CA VAL A 86 -45.56 -10.67 22.51
C VAL A 86 -46.35 -11.66 23.38
N LEU A 87 -45.66 -12.32 24.31
CA LEU A 87 -46.24 -13.29 25.25
C LEU A 87 -46.91 -12.65 26.47
N GLY A 88 -46.80 -11.33 26.66
CA GLY A 88 -47.52 -10.59 27.69
C GLY A 88 -46.99 -10.74 29.11
N LYS A 89 -45.69 -11.02 29.30
CA LYS A 89 -45.12 -11.08 30.66
C LYS A 89 -44.88 -9.65 31.19
N SER A 90 -45.62 -9.28 32.23
CA SER A 90 -45.51 -7.98 32.91
C SER A 90 -44.38 -7.97 33.92
N SER A 91 -43.41 -7.06 33.77
CA SER A 91 -42.48 -6.71 34.86
C SER A 91 -43.19 -5.76 35.84
N GLU A 92 -43.39 -6.19 37.09
CA GLU A 92 -43.89 -5.33 38.16
C GLU A 92 -42.83 -4.27 38.55
N LYS A 93 -43.30 -3.03 38.69
CA LYS A 93 -42.55 -1.82 39.04
C LYS A 93 -42.05 -1.81 40.50
N LYS A 94 -40.95 -1.06 40.74
CA LYS A 94 -40.79 -0.24 41.95
C LYS A 94 -40.38 1.18 41.55
N GLU A 95 -41.18 2.15 41.98
CA GLU A 95 -40.98 3.61 41.85
C GLU A 95 -40.41 4.19 43.16
N GLU A 96 -39.71 5.33 43.07
CA GLU A 96 -39.76 6.54 43.96
C GLU A 96 -38.53 7.42 43.63
N GLY A 97 -38.66 8.56 42.92
CA GLY A 97 -38.96 9.93 43.42
C GLY A 97 -37.67 10.78 43.29
N VAL A 98 -37.60 11.94 42.64
CA VAL A 98 -38.09 13.27 43.05
C VAL A 98 -38.03 14.24 41.85
N ALA A 99 -38.94 15.21 41.84
CA ALA A 99 -39.14 16.29 40.87
C ALA A 99 -37.94 17.24 40.64
N VAL A 100 -37.85 17.80 39.42
CA VAL A 100 -37.18 19.08 39.15
C VAL A 100 -37.96 19.86 38.08
N GLU A 101 -38.13 21.16 38.35
CA GLU A 101 -38.79 22.21 37.57
C GLU A 101 -38.09 22.56 36.23
N PRO A 102 -38.78 23.27 35.31
CA PRO A 102 -38.29 23.60 33.97
C PRO A 102 -37.77 25.04 33.85
N GLN A 103 -36.67 25.30 33.10
CA GLN A 103 -36.49 26.48 32.21
C GLN A 103 -35.09 26.60 31.56
N GLU A 104 -35.13 26.88 30.24
CA GLU A 104 -34.34 27.83 29.44
C GLU A 104 -32.81 27.68 29.20
N GLN A 105 -32.52 27.31 27.94
CA GLN A 105 -31.54 27.89 26.99
C GLN A 105 -30.21 28.44 27.52
N ARG A 106 -29.09 27.83 27.10
CA ARG A 106 -27.82 28.52 26.79
C ARG A 106 -26.82 27.62 26.03
N ILE A 107 -26.51 28.05 24.81
CA ILE A 107 -25.34 27.78 23.96
C ILE A 107 -24.22 26.98 24.66
N ASN A 108 -23.92 25.80 24.09
CA ASN A 108 -22.76 24.91 24.31
C ASN A 108 -21.84 25.26 25.49
N ALA A 109 -22.38 25.08 26.69
CA ALA A 109 -21.64 25.19 27.93
C ALA A 109 -20.56 24.11 28.01
N ASP A 110 -20.65 22.96 27.34
CA ASP A 110 -19.67 21.88 27.51
C ASP A 110 -18.35 22.11 26.79
N ALA A 111 -18.31 22.67 25.58
CA ALA A 111 -17.03 23.01 24.94
C ALA A 111 -16.34 24.18 25.66
N LEU A 112 -17.13 25.18 26.07
CA LEU A 112 -16.63 26.32 26.84
C LEU A 112 -16.33 25.94 28.30
N GLN A 113 -17.05 25.00 28.92
CA GLN A 113 -16.78 24.47 30.27
C GLN A 113 -15.63 23.48 30.25
N ILE A 114 -15.41 22.70 29.20
CA ILE A 114 -14.21 21.86 29.09
C ILE A 114 -13.00 22.78 28.95
N VAL A 115 -13.08 23.83 28.13
CA VAL A 115 -12.02 24.85 28.03
C VAL A 115 -11.90 25.68 29.31
N ILE A 116 -13.00 26.04 29.99
CA ILE A 116 -12.98 26.77 31.26
C ILE A 116 -12.58 25.86 32.43
N GLN A 117 -12.88 24.57 32.41
CA GLN A 117 -12.41 23.60 33.39
C GLN A 117 -10.95 23.27 33.14
N GLN A 118 -10.49 23.24 31.89
CA GLN A 118 -9.07 23.10 31.56
C GLN A 118 -8.31 24.36 31.94
N ILE A 119 -8.82 25.56 31.65
CA ILE A 119 -8.28 26.85 32.12
C ILE A 119 -8.39 26.96 33.65
N ARG A 120 -9.46 26.49 34.29
CA ARG A 120 -9.57 26.47 35.77
C ARG A 120 -8.67 25.44 36.40
N ARG A 121 -8.40 24.31 35.75
CA ARG A 121 -7.49 23.26 36.20
C ARG A 121 -6.04 23.71 36.00
N GLU A 122 -5.73 24.40 34.91
CA GLU A 122 -4.46 25.10 34.66
C GLU A 122 -4.28 26.32 35.57
N GLN A 123 -5.34 27.08 35.87
CA GLN A 123 -5.32 28.18 36.84
C GLN A 123 -5.36 27.69 38.30
N GLU A 124 -5.91 26.51 38.61
CA GLU A 124 -5.82 25.85 39.90
C GLU A 124 -4.45 25.18 40.08
N LEU A 125 -3.85 24.64 39.00
CA LEU A 125 -2.44 24.28 38.95
C LEU A 125 -1.56 25.52 39.14
N ALA A 126 -1.89 26.65 38.51
CA ALA A 126 -1.19 27.92 38.71
C ALA A 126 -1.47 28.59 40.08
N LYS A 127 -2.58 28.26 40.75
CA LYS A 127 -2.87 28.64 42.15
C LYS A 127 -2.23 27.67 43.15
N LYS A 128 -1.91 26.43 42.74
CA LYS A 128 -1.10 25.46 43.47
C LYS A 128 0.40 25.70 43.32
N ILE A 129 0.82 26.48 42.33
CA ILE A 129 2.13 27.10 42.33
C ILE A 129 2.18 28.06 43.51
N LYS A 130 2.76 27.60 44.62
CA LYS A 130 3.14 28.51 45.71
C LYS A 130 4.15 29.48 45.11
N LYS A 131 3.75 30.74 44.90
CA LYS A 131 4.60 31.81 44.35
C LYS A 131 5.98 31.85 45.03
N GLU A 132 6.01 31.57 46.33
CA GLU A 132 7.23 31.48 47.14
C GLU A 132 8.14 30.30 46.73
N LEU A 133 7.58 29.14 46.37
CA LEU A 133 8.36 27.98 45.91
C LEU A 133 8.92 28.19 44.50
N VAL A 134 8.12 28.76 43.58
CA VAL A 134 8.60 29.08 42.22
C VAL A 134 9.67 30.18 42.26
N GLN A 135 9.52 31.18 43.12
CA GLN A 135 10.56 32.18 43.32
C GLN A 135 11.84 31.55 43.90
N ALA A 136 11.71 30.69 44.91
CA ALA A 136 12.86 29.98 45.48
C ALA A 136 13.57 29.09 44.43
N GLY A 137 12.81 28.41 43.57
CA GLY A 137 13.36 27.62 42.45
C GLY A 137 14.07 28.48 41.40
N TYR A 138 13.50 29.65 41.08
CA TYR A 138 14.11 30.60 40.14
C TYR A 138 15.42 31.21 40.70
N ASP A 139 15.41 31.64 41.96
CA ASP A 139 16.59 32.19 42.63
C ASP A 139 17.70 31.14 42.77
N TYR A 140 17.33 29.88 43.04
CA TYR A 140 18.28 28.77 43.09
C TYR A 140 18.84 28.45 41.71
N LEU A 141 18.02 28.41 40.65
CA LEU A 141 18.47 28.18 39.27
C LEU A 141 19.48 29.25 38.81
N GLN A 142 19.26 30.53 39.13
CA GLN A 142 20.24 31.58 38.85
C GLN A 142 21.57 31.33 39.57
N LYS A 143 21.52 31.04 40.88
CA LYS A 143 22.72 30.71 41.67
C LYS A 143 23.44 29.47 41.15
N LEU A 144 22.72 28.51 40.59
CA LEU A 144 23.28 27.28 40.03
C LEU A 144 24.03 27.55 38.71
N ARG A 145 23.50 28.44 37.86
CA ARG A 145 24.14 28.85 36.60
C ARG A 145 25.37 29.74 36.80
N ASP A 146 25.40 30.51 37.88
CA ASP A 146 26.52 31.40 38.22
C ASP A 146 27.72 30.68 38.87
N ARG A 147 27.64 29.37 39.10
CA ARG A 147 28.75 28.59 39.70
C ARG A 147 29.86 28.35 38.68
N GLN A 148 31.10 28.33 39.18
CA GLN A 148 32.27 27.94 38.37
C GLN A 148 32.28 26.45 38.00
N ASP A 149 31.65 25.62 38.83
CA ASP A 149 31.47 24.19 38.58
C ASP A 149 30.04 23.92 38.09
N SER A 150 29.89 23.67 36.80
CA SER A 150 28.61 23.37 36.16
C SER A 150 28.23 21.89 36.22
N SER A 151 29.08 21.01 36.77
CA SER A 151 28.87 19.55 36.70
C SER A 151 27.52 19.09 37.25
N LEU A 152 27.07 19.67 38.37
CA LEU A 152 25.77 19.37 38.96
C LEU A 152 24.60 19.89 38.10
N TYR A 153 24.76 21.07 37.49
CA TYR A 153 23.76 21.63 36.58
C TYR A 153 23.65 20.77 35.31
N ASP A 154 24.79 20.48 34.68
CA ASP A 154 24.87 19.72 33.44
C ASP A 154 24.31 18.29 33.63
N ALA A 155 24.65 17.63 34.74
CA ALA A 155 24.12 16.31 35.07
C ALA A 155 22.61 16.32 35.38
N ALA A 156 22.11 17.36 36.05
CA ALA A 156 20.68 17.46 36.37
C ALA A 156 19.82 17.84 35.14
N HIS A 157 20.38 18.65 34.23
CA HIS A 157 19.66 19.17 33.05
C HIS A 157 19.30 18.08 32.03
N ASP A 158 20.01 16.95 32.02
CA ASP A 158 19.66 15.77 31.20
C ASP A 158 18.33 15.10 31.63
N TYR A 159 17.83 15.42 32.84
CA TYR A 159 16.63 14.80 33.42
C TYR A 159 15.55 15.80 33.83
N LEU A 160 15.92 17.03 34.19
CA LEU A 160 15.01 18.08 34.62
C LEU A 160 15.26 19.33 33.78
N SER A 161 14.21 19.86 33.15
CA SER A 161 14.31 21.16 32.49
C SER A 161 14.42 22.30 33.51
N ASP A 162 14.92 23.45 33.08
CA ASP A 162 14.92 24.67 33.88
C ASP A 162 13.49 25.00 34.41
N GLY A 163 12.47 24.69 33.60
CA GLY A 163 11.06 24.81 33.99
C GLY A 163 10.68 23.85 35.12
N ASP A 164 11.15 22.62 35.09
CA ASP A 164 10.87 21.62 36.14
C ASP A 164 11.52 22.01 37.47
N ILE A 165 12.75 22.51 37.45
CA ILE A 165 13.45 23.00 38.66
C ILE A 165 12.66 24.13 39.32
N VAL A 166 12.16 25.07 38.51
CA VAL A 166 11.36 26.21 38.98
C VAL A 166 9.98 25.77 39.47
N LEU A 167 9.25 24.99 38.67
CA LEU A 167 7.87 24.59 38.97
C LEU A 167 7.77 23.63 40.16
N GLN A 168 8.77 22.76 40.36
CA GLN A 168 8.86 21.88 41.53
C GLN A 168 9.35 22.62 42.79
N GLY A 169 9.83 23.86 42.66
CA GLY A 169 10.31 24.68 43.77
C GLY A 169 11.61 24.17 44.39
N ILE A 170 12.48 23.57 43.58
CA ILE A 170 13.76 23.00 44.02
C ILE A 170 14.66 24.14 44.48
N SER A 171 15.02 24.14 45.76
CA SER A 171 15.66 25.30 46.41
C SER A 171 17.12 25.08 46.80
N ASN A 172 17.63 23.84 46.68
CA ASN A 172 18.98 23.46 47.09
C ASN A 172 19.48 22.20 46.34
N ASP A 173 20.80 21.98 46.40
CA ASP A 173 21.49 20.87 45.73
C ASP A 173 20.94 19.49 46.12
N ARG A 174 20.55 19.30 47.38
CA ARG A 174 20.03 18.01 47.86
C ARG A 174 18.68 17.68 47.24
N GLU A 175 17.79 18.67 47.12
CA GLU A 175 16.51 18.54 46.43
C GLU A 175 16.70 18.29 44.94
N LEU A 176 17.62 19.03 44.31
CA LEU A 176 17.93 18.87 42.89
C LEU A 176 18.45 17.47 42.58
N LYS A 177 19.46 17.02 43.34
CA LYS A 177 20.03 15.68 43.20
C LYS A 177 18.97 14.60 43.37
N LYS A 178 18.13 14.71 44.40
CA LYS A 178 17.05 13.74 44.67
C LYS A 178 16.01 13.68 43.55
N ALA A 179 15.60 14.83 43.02
CA ALA A 179 14.60 14.89 41.95
C ALA A 179 15.17 14.35 40.62
N ALA A 180 16.40 14.75 40.27
CA ALA A 180 17.07 14.28 39.06
C ALA A 180 17.46 12.80 39.15
N SER A 181 17.93 12.32 40.31
CA SER A 181 18.26 10.91 40.52
C SER A 181 17.04 10.00 40.41
N GLN A 182 15.87 10.45 40.89
CA GLN A 182 14.64 9.69 40.72
C GLN A 182 14.31 9.52 39.23
N GLN A 183 14.37 10.59 38.44
CA GLN A 183 14.13 10.54 37.00
C GLN A 183 15.16 9.68 36.25
N LEU A 184 16.43 9.71 36.68
CA LEU A 184 17.48 8.85 36.17
C LEU A 184 17.18 7.37 36.47
N LEU A 185 16.83 7.05 37.71
CA LEU A 185 16.53 5.67 38.12
C LEU A 185 15.25 5.13 37.47
N ASP A 186 14.27 5.99 37.17
CA ASP A 186 13.08 5.62 36.39
C ASP A 186 13.44 5.21 34.94
N ARG A 187 14.61 5.61 34.42
CA ARG A 187 15.16 5.18 33.12
C ARG A 187 16.05 3.92 33.21
N ALA A 188 16.20 3.32 34.39
CA ALA A 188 17.00 2.10 34.57
C ALA A 188 16.54 0.99 33.60
N GLY A 189 17.50 0.31 32.99
CA GLY A 189 17.29 -0.63 31.90
C GLY A 189 17.64 -0.08 30.51
N ASN A 190 17.64 1.25 30.34
CA ASN A 190 17.95 1.94 29.08
C ASN A 190 18.96 3.08 29.26
N LEU A 191 19.86 2.97 30.25
CA LEU A 191 20.84 4.02 30.55
C LEU A 191 21.99 4.06 29.53
N THR A 192 22.54 5.23 29.30
CA THR A 192 23.77 5.46 28.53
C THR A 192 24.99 5.54 29.46
N SER A 193 26.21 5.46 28.89
CA SER A 193 27.47 5.68 29.63
C SER A 193 27.47 7.04 30.35
N LYS A 194 26.87 8.07 29.73
CA LYS A 194 26.71 9.41 30.32
C LYS A 194 25.78 9.37 31.53
N ASP A 195 24.67 8.64 31.46
CA ASP A 195 23.75 8.50 32.59
C ASP A 195 24.41 7.83 33.80
N ILE A 196 25.25 6.82 33.55
CA ILE A 196 26.01 6.15 34.62
C ILE A 196 26.99 7.14 35.28
N LEU A 197 27.66 8.00 34.51
CA LEU A 197 28.50 9.07 35.07
C LEU A 197 27.68 10.11 35.85
N ASN A 198 26.54 10.54 35.31
CA ASN A 198 25.63 11.47 35.98
C ASN A 198 25.14 10.90 37.32
N SER A 199 24.94 9.58 37.42
CA SER A 199 24.53 8.94 38.68
C SER A 199 25.52 9.16 39.84
N GLN A 200 26.82 9.33 39.55
CA GLN A 200 27.82 9.66 40.56
C GLN A 200 27.67 11.10 41.06
N VAL A 201 27.37 12.04 40.16
CA VAL A 201 27.16 13.46 40.50
C VAL A 201 25.85 13.67 41.27
N LEU A 202 24.81 12.91 40.89
CA LEU A 202 23.46 12.98 41.47
C LEU A 202 23.29 12.11 42.74
N ASP A 203 24.36 11.56 43.29
CA ASP A 203 24.36 10.68 44.47
C ASP A 203 23.45 9.43 44.33
N ALA A 204 23.28 8.91 43.11
CA ALA A 204 22.42 7.78 42.76
C ALA A 204 23.19 6.47 42.43
N LEU A 205 24.53 6.52 42.49
CA LEU A 205 25.39 5.43 42.08
C LEU A 205 25.20 4.16 42.93
N ASN A 206 24.82 4.30 44.21
CA ASN A 206 24.58 3.17 45.09
C ASN A 206 23.31 2.41 44.72
N GLU A 207 22.23 3.13 44.45
CA GLU A 207 20.97 2.58 43.97
C GLU A 207 21.19 1.88 42.63
N LEU A 208 21.93 2.51 41.72
CA LEU A 208 22.26 1.92 40.42
C LEU A 208 23.10 0.63 40.54
N SER A 209 23.97 0.53 41.55
CA SER A 209 24.74 -0.69 41.83
C SER A 209 23.91 -1.90 42.30
N THR A 210 22.60 -1.71 42.49
CA THR A 210 21.66 -2.73 42.96
C THR A 210 20.52 -3.02 41.97
N THR A 211 20.53 -2.42 40.78
CA THR A 211 19.49 -2.64 39.78
C THR A 211 19.51 -4.05 39.19
N GLU A 212 18.38 -4.43 38.59
CA GLU A 212 18.24 -5.74 37.94
C GLU A 212 19.08 -5.85 36.66
N ASN A 213 19.23 -4.75 35.91
CA ASN A 213 20.01 -4.73 34.68
C ASN A 213 21.50 -4.98 34.97
N ALA A 214 22.00 -6.14 34.52
CA ALA A 214 23.34 -6.60 34.86
C ALA A 214 24.46 -5.72 34.28
N ALA A 215 24.27 -5.13 33.09
CA ALA A 215 25.27 -4.28 32.45
C ALA A 215 25.43 -2.95 33.18
N GLU A 216 24.30 -2.26 33.44
CA GLU A 216 24.28 -1.00 34.19
C GLU A 216 24.80 -1.19 35.61
N ARG A 217 24.36 -2.26 36.29
CA ARG A 217 24.82 -2.61 37.64
C ARG A 217 26.33 -2.80 37.69
N LEU A 218 26.89 -3.57 36.76
CA LEU A 218 28.34 -3.83 36.73
C LEU A 218 29.13 -2.56 36.43
N ALA A 219 28.68 -1.74 35.48
CA ALA A 219 29.32 -0.46 35.17
C ALA A 219 29.26 0.52 36.36
N ALA A 220 28.15 0.58 37.09
CA ALA A 220 28.02 1.37 38.32
C ALA A 220 28.98 0.88 39.42
N LYS A 221 29.07 -0.43 39.64
CA LYS A 221 30.03 -1.03 40.59
C LYS A 221 31.49 -0.78 40.18
N ALA A 222 31.78 -0.83 38.88
CA ALA A 222 33.09 -0.50 38.34
C ALA A 222 33.46 0.96 38.63
N LEU A 223 32.53 1.90 38.44
CA LEU A 223 32.71 3.31 38.76
C LEU A 223 32.91 3.55 40.27
N ARG A 224 32.21 2.79 41.12
CA ARG A 224 32.38 2.79 42.59
C ARG A 224 33.69 2.12 43.05
N CYS A 225 34.41 1.46 42.14
CA CYS A 225 35.64 0.71 42.42
C CYS A 225 35.43 -0.50 43.36
N ASP A 226 34.31 -1.21 43.21
CA ASP A 226 34.05 -2.44 43.96
C ASP A 226 35.07 -3.55 43.61
N ALA A 227 35.47 -4.34 44.60
CA ALA A 227 36.53 -5.35 44.43
C ALA A 227 36.09 -6.61 43.66
N ASP A 228 34.78 -6.87 43.58
CA ASP A 228 34.19 -8.09 43.01
C ASP A 228 33.78 -7.94 41.53
N VAL A 229 33.98 -6.77 40.92
CA VAL A 229 33.54 -6.44 39.55
C VAL A 229 34.12 -7.41 38.52
N THR A 230 35.40 -7.74 38.60
CA THR A 230 36.03 -8.69 37.65
C THR A 230 35.44 -10.09 37.76
N ALA A 231 35.16 -10.57 38.98
CA ALA A 231 34.58 -11.88 39.19
C ALA A 231 33.12 -11.94 38.70
N GLN A 232 32.32 -10.90 38.99
CA GLN A 232 30.94 -10.82 38.50
C GLN A 232 30.87 -10.65 36.98
N PHE A 233 31.81 -9.91 36.39
CA PHE A 233 31.92 -9.79 34.93
C PHE A 233 32.26 -11.14 34.29
N GLN A 234 33.23 -11.89 34.83
CA GLN A 234 33.58 -13.21 34.31
C GLN A 234 32.39 -14.18 34.39
N GLN A 235 31.61 -14.11 35.48
CA GLN A 235 30.39 -14.89 35.59
C GLN A 235 29.38 -14.47 34.51
N LEU A 236 29.12 -13.16 34.35
CA LEU A 236 28.24 -12.62 33.31
C LEU A 236 28.65 -13.05 31.91
N ALA A 237 29.93 -12.89 31.56
CA ALA A 237 30.47 -13.25 30.26
C ALA A 237 30.27 -14.73 29.91
N SER A 238 30.20 -15.61 30.90
CA SER A 238 29.99 -17.04 30.65
C SER A 238 28.53 -17.44 30.40
N TRP A 239 27.55 -16.74 30.97
CA TRP A 239 26.13 -17.07 30.78
C TRP A 239 25.40 -16.15 29.79
N ASP A 240 25.82 -14.88 29.69
CA ASP A 240 25.28 -13.89 28.74
C ASP A 240 26.39 -12.96 28.23
N PRO A 241 27.11 -13.40 27.18
CA PRO A 241 28.17 -12.62 26.55
C PRO A 241 27.70 -11.29 25.94
N ALA A 242 26.44 -11.19 25.50
CA ALA A 242 25.92 -9.97 24.88
C ALA A 242 25.77 -8.86 25.92
N THR A 243 25.14 -9.15 27.06
CA THR A 243 25.04 -8.20 28.17
C THR A 243 26.41 -7.90 28.78
N ALA A 244 27.35 -8.86 28.78
CA ALA A 244 28.73 -8.62 29.19
C ALA A 244 29.45 -7.63 28.24
N ALA A 245 29.26 -7.75 26.92
CA ALA A 245 29.83 -6.83 25.94
C ALA A 245 29.34 -5.39 26.18
N LYS A 246 28.03 -5.21 26.39
CA LYS A 246 27.42 -3.93 26.75
C LYS A 246 27.96 -3.37 28.08
N ALA A 247 28.13 -4.22 29.08
CA ALA A 247 28.73 -3.84 30.36
C ALA A 247 30.17 -3.34 30.17
N LEU A 248 30.95 -4.02 29.34
CA LEU A 248 32.33 -3.64 29.04
C LEU A 248 32.40 -2.34 28.23
N HIS A 249 31.49 -2.14 27.28
CA HIS A 249 31.35 -0.89 26.54
C HIS A 249 31.13 0.31 27.49
N TYR A 250 30.16 0.22 28.40
CA TYR A 250 29.97 1.23 29.44
C TYR A 250 31.23 1.47 30.27
N MET A 251 31.93 0.41 30.70
CA MET A 251 33.18 0.51 31.47
C MET A 251 34.32 1.19 30.69
N GLU A 252 34.40 0.98 29.38
CA GLU A 252 35.38 1.63 28.51
C GLU A 252 35.12 3.14 28.38
N ASP A 253 33.85 3.52 28.17
CA ASP A 253 33.40 4.91 28.06
C ASP A 253 33.60 5.69 29.35
N ILE A 254 33.18 5.14 30.50
CA ILE A 254 33.35 5.78 31.82
C ILE A 254 34.79 5.68 32.33
N LYS A 255 35.66 4.94 31.63
CA LYS A 255 37.08 4.73 31.93
C LYS A 255 37.35 4.07 33.29
N ALA A 256 36.42 3.27 33.81
CA ALA A 256 36.53 2.50 35.06
C ALA A 256 36.09 1.04 34.84
N PRO A 257 36.78 0.00 35.37
CA PRO A 257 37.95 0.03 36.24
C PRO A 257 39.24 0.31 35.45
N LYS A 258 40.45 0.12 35.99
CA LYS A 258 41.71 0.49 35.28
C LYS A 258 41.84 -0.20 33.92
N LYS A 259 42.52 0.45 32.95
CA LYS A 259 42.70 -0.07 31.58
C LYS A 259 43.17 -1.53 31.53
N ALA A 260 44.14 -1.93 32.37
CA ALA A 260 44.63 -3.30 32.42
C ALA A 260 43.55 -4.33 32.81
N GLN A 261 42.63 -3.96 33.72
CA GLN A 261 41.52 -4.83 34.12
C GLN A 261 40.49 -4.95 33.00
N ARG A 262 40.20 -3.85 32.28
CA ARG A 262 39.28 -3.88 31.12
C ARG A 262 39.82 -4.75 29.98
N GLN A 263 41.14 -4.72 29.74
CA GLN A 263 41.77 -5.59 28.75
C GLN A 263 41.70 -7.08 29.13
N GLU A 264 41.84 -7.41 30.41
CA GLU A 264 41.66 -8.79 30.87
C GLU A 264 40.19 -9.24 30.74
N MET A 265 39.24 -8.38 31.10
CA MET A 265 37.81 -8.63 30.93
C MET A 265 37.45 -8.86 29.45
N ASP A 266 37.99 -8.05 28.54
CA ASP A 266 37.80 -8.23 27.10
C ASP A 266 38.30 -9.60 26.63
N ARG A 267 39.49 -10.02 27.08
CA ARG A 267 40.04 -11.34 26.75
C ARG A 267 39.17 -12.48 27.27
N VAL A 268 38.67 -12.37 28.51
CA VAL A 268 37.74 -13.34 29.09
C VAL A 268 36.45 -13.42 28.30
N LEU A 269 35.91 -12.27 27.88
CA LEU A 269 34.70 -12.19 27.07
C LEU A 269 34.89 -12.86 25.71
N GLN A 270 35.99 -12.57 25.01
CA GLN A 270 36.29 -13.18 23.72
C GLN A 270 36.39 -14.71 23.80
N GLN A 271 37.00 -15.24 24.88
CA GLN A 271 37.08 -16.69 25.12
C GLN A 271 35.73 -17.34 25.45
N ALA A 272 34.78 -16.56 25.95
CA ALA A 272 33.45 -17.05 26.32
C ALA A 272 32.47 -17.11 25.14
N LEU A 273 32.77 -16.46 24.00
CA LEU A 273 31.92 -16.49 22.80
C LEU A 273 31.86 -17.91 22.20
N GLN A 274 30.65 -18.43 22.01
CA GLN A 274 30.39 -19.81 21.57
C GLN A 274 29.81 -19.91 20.16
N ASP A 275 29.29 -18.80 19.62
CA ASP A 275 28.65 -18.77 18.31
C ASP A 275 28.75 -17.39 17.62
N LEU A 276 28.34 -17.36 16.35
CA LEU A 276 28.44 -16.18 15.49
C LEU A 276 27.49 -15.05 15.92
N SER A 277 26.34 -15.38 16.52
CA SER A 277 25.38 -14.37 17.04
C SER A 277 26.00 -13.57 18.20
N GLN A 278 26.65 -14.28 19.12
CA GLN A 278 27.39 -13.67 20.23
C GLN A 278 28.56 -12.82 19.73
N ALA A 279 29.28 -13.27 18.68
CA ALA A 279 30.33 -12.47 18.04
C ALA A 279 29.79 -11.21 17.37
N GLY A 280 28.59 -11.27 16.79
CA GLY A 280 27.85 -10.11 16.27
C GLY A 280 27.54 -9.09 17.35
N SER A 281 26.96 -9.55 18.47
CA SER A 281 26.67 -8.70 19.63
C SER A 281 27.94 -8.08 20.22
N TYR A 282 29.01 -8.87 20.36
CA TYR A 282 30.33 -8.38 20.80
C TYR A 282 30.84 -7.24 19.92
N SER A 283 30.80 -7.45 18.60
CA SER A 283 31.32 -6.48 17.63
C SER A 283 30.48 -5.22 17.56
N ALA A 284 29.15 -5.34 17.68
CA ALA A 284 28.22 -4.22 17.70
C ALA A 284 28.43 -3.29 18.91
N GLU A 285 28.67 -3.86 20.09
CA GLU A 285 28.87 -3.08 21.33
C GLU A 285 30.29 -2.51 21.45
N LEU A 286 31.33 -3.26 21.06
CA LEU A 286 32.73 -2.88 21.30
C LEU A 286 33.46 -2.33 20.08
N GLY A 287 32.84 -2.36 18.89
CA GLY A 287 33.39 -1.83 17.65
C GLY A 287 34.64 -2.53 17.14
N ARG A 288 34.89 -3.78 17.57
CA ARG A 288 36.09 -4.58 17.21
C ARG A 288 35.74 -6.05 17.02
N LEU A 289 36.58 -6.78 16.28
CA LEU A 289 36.38 -8.21 16.01
C LEU A 289 36.96 -9.09 17.14
N PRO A 290 36.31 -10.21 17.49
CA PRO A 290 36.87 -11.17 18.44
C PRO A 290 37.96 -12.04 17.77
N GLU A 291 39.00 -12.40 18.52
CA GLU A 291 40.14 -13.19 18.00
C GLU A 291 39.73 -14.58 17.48
N ASN A 292 38.67 -15.18 18.03
CA ASN A 292 38.17 -16.51 17.66
C ASN A 292 37.13 -16.49 16.52
N LEU A 293 36.90 -15.36 15.85
CA LEU A 293 35.84 -15.20 14.85
C LEU A 293 35.84 -16.27 13.74
N SER A 294 37.00 -16.61 13.17
CA SER A 294 37.08 -17.61 12.10
C SER A 294 36.58 -19.00 12.52
N GLN A 295 36.78 -19.36 13.78
CA GLN A 295 36.26 -20.62 14.34
C GLN A 295 34.74 -20.57 14.49
N LEU A 296 34.21 -19.42 14.92
CA LEU A 296 32.77 -19.20 15.09
C LEU A 296 32.04 -19.20 13.74
N ILE A 297 32.62 -18.58 12.71
CA ILE A 297 32.11 -18.63 11.33
C ILE A 297 32.06 -20.07 10.82
N THR A 298 33.14 -20.82 11.02
CA THR A 298 33.20 -22.23 10.61
C THR A 298 32.14 -23.05 11.35
N ALA A 299 31.91 -22.82 12.65
CA ALA A 299 30.87 -23.52 13.39
C ALA A 299 29.44 -23.09 13.01
N ALA A 300 29.24 -21.91 12.41
CA ALA A 300 27.93 -21.34 12.12
C ALA A 300 27.12 -22.19 11.13
N ALA A 301 27.78 -22.78 10.12
CA ALA A 301 27.12 -23.61 9.11
C ALA A 301 26.41 -24.84 9.68
N SER A 302 26.85 -25.32 10.85
CA SER A 302 26.20 -26.43 11.58
C SER A 302 25.08 -26.01 12.53
N LYS A 303 24.99 -24.72 12.87
CA LYS A 303 24.11 -24.20 13.94
C LYS A 303 22.98 -23.29 13.45
N PHE A 304 23.19 -22.52 12.38
CA PHE A 304 22.26 -21.49 11.92
C PHE A 304 21.95 -21.63 10.43
N ALA A 305 20.80 -21.11 10.02
CA ALA A 305 20.51 -20.89 8.61
C ALA A 305 21.48 -19.85 8.02
N LEU A 306 21.79 -19.96 6.72
CA LEU A 306 22.69 -19.02 6.04
C LEU A 306 22.20 -17.56 6.18
N ALA A 307 20.89 -17.34 6.06
CA ALA A 307 20.31 -16.00 6.20
C ALA A 307 20.57 -15.38 7.58
N ASP A 308 20.43 -16.14 8.66
CA ASP A 308 20.70 -15.65 10.02
C ASP A 308 22.19 -15.30 10.19
N SER A 309 23.08 -16.16 9.69
CA SER A 309 24.53 -15.91 9.70
C SER A 309 24.91 -14.66 8.90
N PHE A 310 24.17 -14.34 7.84
CA PHE A 310 24.34 -13.10 7.07
C PHE A 310 23.89 -11.87 7.85
N GLU A 311 22.81 -11.95 8.63
CA GLU A 311 22.41 -10.87 9.54
C GLU A 311 23.45 -10.66 10.64
N PHE A 312 24.00 -11.73 11.22
CA PHE A 312 25.12 -11.60 12.17
C PHE A 312 26.36 -10.98 11.52
N ALA A 313 26.69 -11.34 10.28
CA ALA A 313 27.79 -10.71 9.54
C ALA A 313 27.55 -9.21 9.31
N LYS A 314 26.30 -8.79 9.02
CA LYS A 314 25.94 -7.36 8.92
C LYS A 314 26.07 -6.64 10.26
N GLN A 315 25.69 -7.28 11.37
CA GLN A 315 25.90 -6.71 12.71
C GLN A 315 27.40 -6.51 12.99
N ILE A 316 28.23 -7.51 12.64
CA ILE A 316 29.69 -7.40 12.76
C ILE A 316 30.23 -6.25 11.91
N GLN A 317 29.75 -6.10 10.67
CA GLN A 317 30.13 -5.00 9.79
C GLN A 317 29.71 -3.63 10.34
N GLY A 318 28.49 -3.52 10.88
CA GLY A 318 27.99 -2.29 11.47
C GLY A 318 28.81 -1.81 12.68
N GLY A 319 29.28 -2.75 13.50
CA GLY A 319 30.12 -2.44 14.66
C GLY A 319 31.60 -2.23 14.33
N SER A 320 32.21 -3.18 13.63
CA SER A 320 33.67 -3.20 13.38
C SER A 320 34.11 -2.48 12.09
N GLY A 321 33.17 -2.20 11.18
CA GLY A 321 33.44 -1.70 9.84
C GLY A 321 33.98 -2.74 8.85
N GLN A 322 34.21 -4.00 9.28
CA GLN A 322 34.72 -5.06 8.40
C GLN A 322 33.59 -5.95 7.88
N ASP A 323 33.56 -6.16 6.56
CA ASP A 323 32.56 -7.01 5.89
C ASP A 323 33.01 -8.47 5.92
N MET A 324 32.29 -9.32 6.67
CA MET A 324 32.62 -10.73 6.87
C MET A 324 31.73 -11.68 6.06
N ARG A 325 30.95 -11.15 5.10
CA ARG A 325 29.94 -11.94 4.37
C ARG A 325 30.56 -13.03 3.49
N GLU A 326 31.72 -12.76 2.89
CA GLU A 326 32.41 -13.76 2.07
C GLU A 326 32.98 -14.89 2.91
N GLU A 327 33.56 -14.57 4.07
CA GLU A 327 34.09 -15.56 5.02
C GLU A 327 32.97 -16.45 5.55
N VAL A 328 31.80 -15.88 5.82
CA VAL A 328 30.60 -16.64 6.16
C VAL A 328 30.19 -17.55 5.00
N MET A 329 30.08 -17.02 3.77
CA MET A 329 29.74 -17.82 2.59
C MET A 329 30.71 -18.98 2.38
N GLN A 330 32.01 -18.73 2.53
CA GLN A 330 33.07 -19.72 2.43
C GLN A 330 32.97 -20.81 3.50
N GLY A 331 32.59 -20.44 4.73
CA GLY A 331 32.33 -21.39 5.82
C GLY A 331 31.20 -22.38 5.46
N TYR A 332 30.11 -21.88 4.90
CA TYR A 332 29.00 -22.73 4.42
C TYR A 332 29.39 -23.58 3.21
N ASP A 333 30.14 -23.04 2.24
CA ASP A 333 30.65 -23.81 1.09
C ASP A 333 31.52 -24.99 1.56
N SER A 334 32.44 -24.74 2.49
CA SER A 334 33.38 -25.73 3.01
C SER A 334 32.70 -26.84 3.83
N GLN A 335 31.61 -26.52 4.54
CA GLN A 335 30.89 -27.49 5.38
C GLN A 335 29.64 -28.08 4.74
N TYR A 336 29.32 -27.68 3.51
CA TYR A 336 28.10 -28.08 2.82
C TYR A 336 27.89 -29.61 2.84
N ASP A 337 28.93 -30.36 2.47
CA ASP A 337 28.90 -31.84 2.42
C ASP A 337 28.94 -32.50 3.81
N SER A 338 29.34 -31.77 4.85
CA SER A 338 29.50 -32.27 6.22
C SER A 338 28.28 -31.99 7.12
N GLY A 339 27.13 -31.67 6.52
CA GLY A 339 25.88 -31.37 7.21
C GLY A 339 25.41 -29.92 7.10
N GLY A 340 26.19 -29.03 6.46
CA GLY A 340 25.77 -27.64 6.20
C GLY A 340 24.63 -27.52 5.18
N SER A 341 24.40 -28.53 4.34
CA SER A 341 23.36 -28.52 3.31
C SER A 341 21.94 -28.37 3.86
N SER A 342 21.65 -28.81 5.09
CA SER A 342 20.32 -28.63 5.71
C SER A 342 20.01 -27.17 6.08
N ASN A 343 21.05 -26.33 6.15
CA ASN A 343 20.96 -24.93 6.56
C ASN A 343 21.12 -23.95 5.38
N VAL A 344 21.18 -24.46 4.15
CA VAL A 344 21.27 -23.67 2.91
C VAL A 344 20.11 -24.04 2.00
N ASP A 345 19.37 -23.04 1.54
CA ASP A 345 18.32 -23.23 0.54
C ASP A 345 18.40 -22.19 -0.59
N ALA A 346 17.63 -22.44 -1.66
CA ALA A 346 17.61 -21.59 -2.85
C ALA A 346 17.17 -20.14 -2.56
N ARG A 347 16.24 -19.94 -1.61
CA ARG A 347 15.74 -18.61 -1.25
C ARG A 347 16.81 -17.83 -0.52
N GLN A 348 17.47 -18.47 0.44
CA GLN A 348 18.58 -17.89 1.20
C GLN A 348 19.74 -17.49 0.29
N LEU A 349 20.10 -18.34 -0.68
CA LEU A 349 21.14 -18.04 -1.66
C LEU A 349 20.75 -16.90 -2.61
N ALA A 350 19.47 -16.80 -3.00
CA ALA A 350 19.01 -15.71 -3.86
C ALA A 350 18.91 -14.36 -3.13
N GLU A 351 18.50 -14.36 -1.86
CA GLU A 351 18.40 -13.15 -1.02
C GLU A 351 19.76 -12.63 -0.58
N ASN A 352 20.73 -13.52 -0.37
CA ASN A 352 22.10 -13.20 0.04
C ASN A 352 23.09 -13.38 -1.12
N ALA A 353 22.64 -13.11 -2.35
CA ALA A 353 23.46 -13.29 -3.53
C ALA A 353 24.63 -12.31 -3.58
N MET A 354 25.81 -12.84 -3.88
CA MET A 354 27.04 -12.07 -4.06
C MET A 354 27.88 -12.68 -5.18
N ASP A 355 28.54 -11.83 -5.96
CA ASP A 355 29.47 -12.27 -6.99
C ASP A 355 30.76 -12.78 -6.35
N SER A 356 30.73 -14.03 -5.87
CA SER A 356 31.88 -14.67 -5.25
C SER A 356 32.02 -16.15 -5.62
N PRO A 357 33.24 -16.70 -5.55
CA PRO A 357 33.48 -18.12 -5.83
C PRO A 357 32.68 -19.05 -4.91
N SER A 358 32.58 -18.71 -3.62
CA SER A 358 31.87 -19.54 -2.64
C SER A 358 30.35 -19.56 -2.88
N TRP A 359 29.74 -18.43 -3.24
CA TRP A 359 28.33 -18.40 -3.63
C TRP A 359 28.09 -19.21 -4.91
N ASN A 360 28.94 -19.05 -5.92
CA ASN A 360 28.86 -19.80 -7.18
C ASN A 360 28.92 -21.32 -6.95
N ASN A 361 29.79 -21.77 -6.04
CA ASN A 361 29.91 -23.18 -5.66
C ASN A 361 28.68 -23.70 -4.92
N LEU A 362 28.12 -22.91 -4.00
CA LEU A 362 26.93 -23.29 -3.25
C LEU A 362 25.70 -23.44 -4.15
N VAL A 363 25.50 -22.55 -5.13
CA VAL A 363 24.44 -22.69 -6.13
C VAL A 363 24.63 -23.98 -6.96
N ASP A 364 25.86 -24.32 -7.31
CA ASP A 364 26.18 -25.54 -8.05
C ASP A 364 25.93 -26.81 -7.24
N LYS A 365 26.32 -26.80 -5.96
CA LYS A 365 26.07 -27.89 -5.02
C LYS A 365 24.57 -28.09 -4.78
N LEU A 366 23.82 -27.02 -4.56
CA LEU A 366 22.36 -27.06 -4.40
C LEU A 366 21.66 -27.72 -5.60
N VAL A 367 22.01 -27.32 -6.83
CA VAL A 367 21.43 -27.93 -8.04
C VAL A 367 21.89 -29.38 -8.21
N SER A 368 23.14 -29.69 -7.89
CA SER A 368 23.67 -31.06 -7.97
C SER A 368 22.97 -31.99 -6.98
N ASP A 369 22.74 -31.53 -5.75
CA ASP A 369 21.98 -32.24 -4.72
C ASP A 369 20.54 -32.46 -5.14
N ALA A 370 19.86 -31.45 -5.68
CA ALA A 370 18.49 -31.58 -6.18
C ALA A 370 18.42 -32.67 -7.28
N VAL A 371 19.40 -32.68 -8.19
CA VAL A 371 19.50 -33.69 -9.27
C VAL A 371 19.78 -35.09 -8.71
N GLN A 372 20.68 -35.23 -7.74
CA GLN A 372 21.00 -36.51 -7.10
C GLN A 372 19.84 -37.04 -6.25
N ASN A 373 19.16 -36.16 -5.51
CA ASN A 373 17.98 -36.49 -4.72
C ASN A 373 16.79 -36.89 -5.59
N ALA A 374 16.69 -36.37 -6.81
CA ALA A 374 15.65 -36.80 -7.75
C ALA A 374 15.77 -38.29 -8.10
N ASP A 375 16.99 -38.82 -8.21
CA ASP A 375 17.22 -40.22 -8.61
C ASP A 375 16.77 -41.24 -7.56
N SER A 376 16.63 -40.82 -6.30
CA SER A 376 16.10 -41.68 -5.22
C SER A 376 14.57 -41.62 -5.08
N ARG A 377 13.88 -40.75 -5.84
CA ARG A 377 12.43 -40.55 -5.77
C ARG A 377 11.68 -41.37 -6.81
N SER A 378 10.39 -41.64 -6.54
CA SER A 378 9.49 -42.35 -7.47
C SER A 378 9.15 -41.55 -8.73
N THR A 379 9.21 -40.23 -8.66
CA THR A 379 8.86 -39.27 -9.73
C THR A 379 9.98 -38.24 -9.91
N PRO A 380 11.14 -38.63 -10.47
CA PRO A 380 12.33 -37.79 -10.54
C PRO A 380 12.12 -36.50 -11.36
N ALA A 381 11.43 -36.60 -12.49
CA ALA A 381 11.23 -35.47 -13.39
C ALA A 381 10.19 -34.47 -12.85
N GLU A 382 9.12 -34.95 -12.21
CA GLU A 382 8.12 -34.07 -11.59
C GLU A 382 8.70 -33.29 -10.40
N TYR A 383 9.56 -33.94 -9.61
CA TYR A 383 10.28 -33.28 -8.52
C TYR A 383 11.16 -32.13 -9.03
N LEU A 384 12.02 -32.39 -10.02
CA LEU A 384 12.88 -31.35 -10.59
C LEU A 384 12.10 -30.22 -11.28
N ALA A 385 10.97 -30.55 -11.93
CA ALA A 385 10.08 -29.55 -12.53
C ALA A 385 9.37 -28.67 -11.48
N GLN A 386 9.17 -29.18 -10.25
CA GLN A 386 8.69 -28.38 -9.13
C GLN A 386 9.79 -27.43 -8.64
N GLU A 387 10.99 -27.94 -8.35
CA GLU A 387 12.14 -27.13 -7.92
C GLU A 387 12.44 -26.00 -8.92
N LEU A 388 12.43 -26.30 -10.23
CA LEU A 388 12.65 -25.30 -11.28
C LEU A 388 11.61 -24.17 -11.24
N ARG A 389 10.33 -24.48 -10.95
CA ARG A 389 9.27 -23.47 -10.81
C ARG A 389 9.47 -22.61 -9.58
N GLU A 390 9.87 -23.22 -8.48
CA GLU A 390 10.16 -22.50 -7.24
C GLU A 390 11.36 -21.55 -7.43
N TYR A 391 12.40 -22.00 -8.14
CA TYR A 391 13.62 -21.21 -8.35
C TYR A 391 13.45 -20.11 -9.40
N ALA A 392 12.53 -20.26 -10.36
CA ALA A 392 12.25 -19.24 -11.38
C ALA A 392 11.82 -17.89 -10.77
N GLY A 393 11.00 -17.91 -9.71
CA GLY A 393 10.57 -16.70 -9.02
C GLY A 393 11.70 -15.97 -8.28
N LEU A 394 12.77 -16.68 -7.93
CA LEU A 394 13.91 -16.12 -7.17
C LEU A 394 14.88 -15.34 -8.05
N ARG A 395 14.83 -15.52 -9.38
CA ARG A 395 15.69 -14.80 -10.34
C ARG A 395 15.58 -13.28 -10.25
N GLN A 396 14.39 -12.78 -9.87
CA GLN A 396 14.11 -11.34 -9.71
C GLN A 396 14.77 -10.74 -8.46
N LYS A 397 15.18 -11.56 -7.49
CA LYS A 397 15.81 -11.10 -6.23
C LYS A 397 17.33 -10.89 -6.36
N LEU A 398 17.94 -11.35 -7.45
CA LEU A 398 19.40 -11.25 -7.63
C LEU A 398 19.83 -9.81 -7.97
N PRO A 399 20.88 -9.29 -7.32
CA PRO A 399 21.23 -7.87 -7.40
C PRO A 399 21.94 -7.47 -8.71
N ASP A 400 22.67 -8.38 -9.35
CA ASP A 400 23.57 -8.07 -10.45
C ASP A 400 23.51 -9.06 -11.62
N ALA A 401 24.09 -8.66 -12.76
CA ALA A 401 24.07 -9.46 -13.99
C ALA A 401 25.04 -10.66 -13.95
N ALA A 402 26.05 -10.69 -13.08
CA ALA A 402 26.96 -11.83 -12.97
C ALA A 402 26.30 -12.97 -12.17
N THR A 403 25.76 -12.67 -10.98
CA THR A 403 24.98 -13.66 -10.20
C THR A 403 23.76 -14.15 -10.98
N GLY A 404 23.08 -13.25 -11.69
CA GLY A 404 21.99 -13.58 -12.59
C GLY A 404 22.38 -14.61 -13.67
N ARG A 405 23.52 -14.41 -14.35
CA ARG A 405 24.02 -15.35 -15.36
C ARG A 405 24.35 -16.72 -14.76
N LYS A 406 25.03 -16.75 -13.61
CA LYS A 406 25.35 -18.02 -12.92
C LYS A 406 24.09 -18.77 -12.52
N TRP A 407 23.11 -18.06 -11.94
CA TRP A 407 21.82 -18.65 -11.60
C TRP A 407 21.14 -19.25 -12.82
N ASP A 408 21.09 -18.48 -13.91
CA ASP A 408 20.50 -18.91 -15.19
C ASP A 408 21.21 -20.16 -15.76
N GLU A 409 22.54 -20.26 -15.67
CA GLU A 409 23.32 -21.44 -16.04
C GLU A 409 22.96 -22.67 -15.17
N SER A 410 22.83 -22.49 -13.86
CA SER A 410 22.44 -23.54 -12.93
C SER A 410 20.99 -24.00 -13.14
N MET A 411 20.07 -23.07 -13.40
CA MET A 411 18.68 -23.40 -13.75
C MET A 411 18.57 -24.12 -15.10
N GLN A 412 19.44 -23.79 -16.07
CA GLN A 412 19.51 -24.51 -17.33
C GLN A 412 19.91 -25.98 -17.10
N ARG A 413 20.91 -26.24 -16.25
CA ARG A 413 21.30 -27.61 -15.88
C ARG A 413 20.16 -28.37 -15.22
N LEU A 414 19.38 -27.72 -14.36
CA LEU A 414 18.21 -28.31 -13.73
C LEU A 414 17.11 -28.66 -14.75
N ALA A 415 16.82 -27.76 -15.70
CA ALA A 415 15.85 -27.99 -16.78
C ALA A 415 16.29 -29.15 -17.70
N ASP A 416 17.57 -29.21 -18.05
CA ASP A 416 18.16 -30.28 -18.86
C ASP A 416 18.10 -31.62 -18.13
N ALA A 417 18.42 -31.64 -16.83
CA ALA A 417 18.33 -32.81 -15.97
C ALA A 417 16.88 -33.32 -15.82
N THR A 418 15.90 -32.41 -15.84
CA THR A 418 14.46 -32.74 -15.83
C THR A 418 14.07 -33.46 -17.11
N ALA A 419 14.43 -32.91 -18.28
CA ALA A 419 14.14 -33.52 -19.58
C ALA A 419 14.82 -34.89 -19.75
N ALA A 420 16.05 -35.03 -19.26
CA ALA A 420 16.79 -36.29 -19.29
C ALA A 420 16.07 -37.44 -18.57
N ARG A 421 15.25 -37.14 -17.55
CA ARG A 421 14.53 -38.12 -16.73
C ARG A 421 13.09 -38.39 -17.17
N ALA A 422 12.67 -37.85 -18.32
CA ALA A 422 11.36 -38.14 -18.89
C ALA A 422 11.15 -39.64 -19.16
N THR A 423 10.01 -40.19 -18.75
CA THR A 423 9.71 -41.63 -18.85
C THR A 423 9.01 -42.04 -20.15
N SER A 424 8.34 -41.10 -20.82
CA SER A 424 7.60 -41.36 -22.07
C SER A 424 7.62 -40.16 -23.01
N LYS A 425 7.27 -40.35 -24.29
CA LYS A 425 7.15 -39.27 -25.28
C LYS A 425 6.22 -38.16 -24.79
N THR A 426 5.03 -38.52 -24.31
CA THR A 426 4.03 -37.57 -23.76
C THR A 426 4.57 -36.84 -22.55
N HIS A 427 5.28 -37.55 -21.67
CA HIS A 427 5.91 -36.95 -20.49
C HIS A 427 6.99 -35.93 -20.88
N LEU A 428 7.83 -36.22 -21.88
CA LEU A 428 8.82 -35.26 -22.38
C LEU A 428 8.15 -34.00 -22.95
N ARG A 429 7.05 -34.14 -23.72
CA ARG A 429 6.28 -32.97 -24.23
C ARG A 429 5.75 -32.11 -23.09
N GLN A 430 5.23 -32.75 -22.03
CA GLN A 430 4.72 -32.07 -20.85
C GLN A 430 5.83 -31.34 -20.08
N ILE A 431 6.99 -31.96 -19.91
CA ILE A 431 8.17 -31.36 -19.26
C ILE A 431 8.65 -30.13 -20.02
N VAL A 432 8.86 -30.23 -21.33
CA VAL A 432 9.30 -29.10 -22.16
C VAL A 432 8.32 -27.92 -22.04
N LYS A 433 7.01 -28.21 -22.09
CA LYS A 433 5.97 -27.19 -21.90
C LYS A 433 5.99 -26.59 -20.49
N SER A 434 6.05 -27.41 -19.45
CA SER A 434 6.02 -26.94 -18.06
C SER A 434 7.26 -26.12 -17.70
N SER A 435 8.44 -26.52 -18.18
CA SER A 435 9.70 -25.81 -17.96
C SER A 435 9.75 -24.50 -18.74
N SER A 436 9.24 -24.47 -19.98
CA SER A 436 9.08 -23.23 -20.73
C SER A 436 8.11 -22.24 -20.05
N ASN A 437 6.99 -22.73 -19.51
CA ASN A 437 6.06 -21.92 -18.72
C ASN A 437 6.68 -21.40 -17.42
N ALA A 438 7.64 -22.14 -16.85
CA ALA A 438 8.43 -21.72 -15.70
C ALA A 438 9.56 -20.74 -16.08
N GLY A 439 9.67 -20.33 -17.33
CA GLY A 439 10.66 -19.34 -17.80
C GLY A 439 11.99 -19.93 -18.27
N ARG A 440 12.19 -21.25 -18.23
CA ARG A 440 13.43 -21.89 -18.70
C ARG A 440 13.17 -23.20 -19.43
N ALA A 441 13.25 -23.17 -20.76
CA ALA A 441 13.14 -24.38 -21.58
C ALA A 441 14.43 -25.24 -21.49
N PRO A 442 14.31 -26.59 -21.52
CA PRO A 442 15.48 -27.46 -21.66
C PRO A 442 16.23 -27.17 -22.97
N SER A 443 17.54 -27.40 -22.97
CA SER A 443 18.41 -27.14 -24.10
C SER A 443 18.07 -28.04 -25.28
N ALA A 444 18.41 -27.58 -26.49
CA ALA A 444 18.14 -28.32 -27.71
C ALA A 444 18.79 -29.72 -27.69
N ASP A 445 19.98 -29.83 -27.11
CA ASP A 445 20.70 -31.09 -26.99
C ASP A 445 20.06 -32.02 -25.95
N ALA A 446 19.58 -31.49 -24.82
CA ALA A 446 18.84 -32.27 -23.83
C ALA A 446 17.55 -32.86 -24.43
N ILE A 447 16.78 -32.05 -25.18
CA ILE A 447 15.54 -32.49 -25.85
C ILE A 447 15.84 -33.55 -26.93
N LYS A 448 16.88 -33.35 -27.75
CA LYS A 448 17.30 -34.33 -28.76
C LYS A 448 17.72 -35.66 -28.14
N ASN A 449 18.52 -35.61 -27.08
CA ASN A 449 19.01 -36.81 -26.40
C ASN A 449 17.88 -37.59 -25.71
N ALA A 450 16.99 -36.89 -25.00
CA ALA A 450 15.80 -37.50 -24.39
C ALA A 450 14.83 -38.04 -25.44
N GLY A 451 14.58 -37.30 -26.52
CA GLY A 451 13.70 -37.71 -27.62
C GLY A 451 14.20 -38.96 -28.34
N LYS A 452 15.51 -39.04 -28.64
CA LYS A 452 16.15 -40.24 -29.21
C LYS A 452 16.03 -41.45 -28.28
N ARG A 453 16.28 -41.26 -26.97
CA ARG A 453 16.13 -42.32 -25.96
C ARG A 453 14.69 -42.86 -25.90
N LEU A 454 13.70 -42.01 -26.11
CA LEU A 454 12.27 -42.34 -26.08
C LEU A 454 11.69 -42.75 -27.45
N GLY A 455 12.54 -42.90 -28.47
CA GLY A 455 12.14 -43.35 -29.81
C GLY A 455 11.26 -42.35 -30.57
N MET A 456 11.41 -41.05 -30.32
CA MET A 456 10.74 -39.99 -31.10
C MET A 456 11.37 -39.84 -32.49
N SER A 457 10.56 -39.56 -33.51
CA SER A 457 11.09 -39.27 -34.85
C SER A 457 11.83 -37.92 -34.87
N GLU A 458 12.68 -37.69 -35.89
CA GLU A 458 13.34 -36.38 -36.04
C GLU A 458 12.33 -35.24 -36.19
N GLU A 459 11.19 -35.50 -36.83
CA GLU A 459 10.07 -34.55 -36.94
C GLU A 459 9.45 -34.25 -35.57
N GLU A 460 9.15 -35.29 -34.76
CA GLU A 460 8.60 -35.13 -33.41
C GLU A 460 9.56 -34.37 -32.47
N ILE A 461 10.88 -34.53 -32.66
CA ILE A 461 11.91 -33.81 -31.91
C ILE A 461 11.99 -32.34 -32.37
N LEU A 462 11.93 -32.10 -33.68
CA LEU A 462 11.93 -30.73 -34.25
C LEU A 462 10.68 -29.94 -33.85
N GLU A 463 9.52 -30.58 -33.72
CA GLU A 463 8.30 -29.97 -33.17
C GLU A 463 8.48 -29.46 -31.73
N LEU A 464 9.22 -30.19 -30.90
CA LEU A 464 9.54 -29.77 -29.53
C LEU A 464 10.59 -28.66 -29.48
N LEU A 465 11.44 -28.55 -30.51
CA LEU A 465 12.50 -27.54 -30.61
C LEU A 465 12.01 -26.21 -31.23
N ASN A 466 10.94 -26.23 -32.04
CA ASN A 466 10.40 -25.04 -32.73
C ASN A 466 8.85 -25.07 -32.82
N PRO A 467 8.13 -24.69 -31.75
CA PRO A 467 6.70 -24.99 -31.64
C PRO A 467 5.72 -24.12 -32.47
N SER A 468 6.10 -22.97 -33.02
CA SER A 468 5.11 -21.93 -33.36
C SER A 468 4.72 -21.81 -34.84
N PHE A 469 5.66 -21.52 -35.75
CA PHE A 469 5.29 -21.08 -37.11
C PHE A 469 4.51 -22.14 -37.92
N GLN A 470 5.00 -23.39 -38.00
CA GLN A 470 4.35 -24.44 -38.79
C GLN A 470 3.01 -24.88 -38.18
N THR A 471 2.94 -24.90 -36.85
CA THR A 471 1.69 -25.20 -36.12
C THR A 471 0.63 -24.16 -36.41
N ILE A 472 0.97 -22.87 -36.31
CA ILE A 472 0.04 -21.76 -36.57
C ILE A 472 -0.38 -21.76 -38.05
N LYS A 473 0.58 -21.98 -38.96
CA LYS A 473 0.32 -22.12 -40.40
C LYS A 473 -0.69 -23.25 -40.68
N ASN A 474 -0.51 -24.42 -40.07
CA ASN A 474 -1.43 -25.56 -40.21
C ASN A 474 -2.82 -25.26 -39.62
N LEU A 475 -2.91 -24.56 -38.49
CA LEU A 475 -4.20 -24.16 -37.90
C LEU A 475 -4.97 -23.20 -38.81
N ILE A 476 -4.29 -22.19 -39.36
CA ILE A 476 -4.88 -21.25 -40.32
C ILE A 476 -5.29 -21.99 -41.61
N GLN A 477 -4.47 -22.92 -42.11
CA GLN A 477 -4.81 -23.75 -43.27
C GLN A 477 -6.05 -24.61 -43.07
N ARG A 478 -6.25 -25.12 -41.84
CA ARG A 478 -7.42 -25.89 -41.42
C ARG A 478 -8.64 -25.02 -41.11
N GLY A 479 -8.53 -23.70 -41.27
CA GLY A 479 -9.65 -22.76 -41.09
C GLY A 479 -9.96 -22.45 -39.62
N VAL A 480 -9.03 -22.67 -38.69
CA VAL A 480 -9.22 -22.25 -37.29
C VAL A 480 -9.25 -20.73 -37.22
N SER A 481 -10.37 -20.14 -36.80
CA SER A 481 -10.59 -18.69 -36.74
C SER A 481 -10.63 -18.12 -35.32
N SER A 482 -10.33 -18.93 -34.31
CA SER A 482 -10.28 -18.46 -32.92
C SER A 482 -9.14 -17.46 -32.72
N PHE A 483 -9.51 -16.20 -32.49
CA PHE A 483 -8.59 -15.10 -32.23
C PHE A 483 -7.66 -15.43 -31.06
N ASP A 484 -8.20 -15.68 -29.86
CA ASP A 484 -7.41 -15.87 -28.63
C ASP A 484 -6.38 -16.99 -28.79
N ARG A 485 -6.83 -18.13 -29.31
CA ARG A 485 -5.96 -19.29 -29.53
C ARG A 485 -4.81 -18.98 -30.48
N LEU A 486 -5.06 -18.24 -31.55
CA LEU A 486 -4.02 -17.90 -32.53
C LEU A 486 -3.11 -16.79 -31.99
N HIS A 487 -3.67 -15.78 -31.34
CA HIS A 487 -2.94 -14.67 -30.74
C HIS A 487 -1.99 -15.15 -29.64
N ASP A 488 -2.43 -16.02 -28.74
CA ASP A 488 -1.60 -16.58 -27.67
C ASP A 488 -0.45 -17.41 -28.22
N LEU A 489 -0.74 -18.25 -29.23
CA LEU A 489 0.27 -19.04 -29.91
C LEU A 489 1.29 -18.17 -30.63
N MET A 490 0.86 -17.09 -31.30
CA MET A 490 1.76 -16.15 -32.00
C MET A 490 2.54 -15.24 -31.05
N SER A 491 1.97 -14.86 -29.91
CA SER A 491 2.64 -14.02 -28.91
C SER A 491 3.75 -14.79 -28.18
N ALA A 492 3.53 -16.07 -27.88
CA ALA A 492 4.55 -16.94 -27.27
C ALA A 492 5.65 -17.39 -28.24
N ALA A 493 5.44 -17.19 -29.54
CA ALA A 493 6.24 -17.79 -30.61
C ALA A 493 7.52 -17.03 -30.99
N GLY A 494 7.58 -15.73 -30.71
CA GLY A 494 8.66 -14.86 -31.19
C GLY A 494 8.84 -14.85 -32.72
N LEU A 495 7.74 -14.84 -33.49
CA LEU A 495 7.78 -14.91 -34.96
C LEU A 495 8.43 -13.67 -35.59
N THR A 496 9.17 -13.86 -36.69
CA THR A 496 9.69 -12.75 -37.47
C THR A 496 8.58 -12.07 -38.28
N ARG A 497 8.79 -10.80 -38.66
CA ARG A 497 7.84 -10.05 -39.49
C ARG A 497 7.53 -10.73 -40.83
N ASP A 498 8.53 -11.36 -41.45
CA ASP A 498 8.35 -12.12 -42.69
C ASP A 498 7.48 -13.37 -42.47
N GLN A 499 7.63 -14.04 -41.32
CA GLN A 499 6.78 -15.16 -40.93
C GLN A 499 5.34 -14.69 -40.68
N LEU A 500 5.15 -13.58 -39.95
CA LEU A 500 3.83 -12.99 -39.72
C LEU A 500 3.15 -12.58 -41.04
N ARG A 501 3.90 -12.00 -41.98
CA ARG A 501 3.40 -11.67 -43.32
C ARG A 501 2.95 -12.92 -44.08
N GLN A 502 3.72 -14.00 -44.05
CA GLN A 502 3.34 -15.27 -44.67
C GLN A 502 2.06 -15.85 -44.05
N LEU A 503 1.90 -15.76 -42.73
CA LEU A 503 0.68 -16.18 -42.06
C LEU A 503 -0.51 -15.28 -42.43
N ALA A 504 -0.29 -13.97 -42.59
CA ALA A 504 -1.34 -13.02 -42.97
C ALA A 504 -1.81 -13.24 -44.41
N ASP A 505 -0.89 -13.46 -45.34
CA ASP A 505 -1.21 -13.78 -46.73
C ASP A 505 -2.00 -15.09 -46.82
N LEU A 506 -1.61 -16.09 -46.02
CA LEU A 506 -2.33 -17.34 -45.90
C LEU A 506 -3.73 -17.14 -45.30
N ALA A 507 -3.86 -16.38 -44.20
CA ALA A 507 -5.13 -16.09 -43.55
C ALA A 507 -6.08 -15.34 -44.49
N PHE A 508 -5.56 -14.37 -45.25
CA PHE A 508 -6.33 -13.66 -46.28
C PHE A 508 -6.81 -14.59 -47.40
N SER A 509 -5.93 -15.49 -47.89
CA SER A 509 -6.31 -16.49 -48.91
C SER A 509 -7.38 -17.48 -48.45
N LYS A 510 -7.47 -17.70 -47.12
CA LYS A 510 -8.43 -18.60 -46.48
C LYS A 510 -9.68 -17.91 -45.95
N ASP A 511 -9.83 -16.60 -46.21
CA ASP A 511 -10.94 -15.80 -45.71
C ASP A 511 -11.09 -15.85 -44.17
N ASN A 512 -9.96 -15.89 -43.47
CA ASN A 512 -9.91 -16.09 -42.03
C ASN A 512 -9.67 -14.75 -41.31
N GLU A 513 -10.74 -14.02 -41.04
CA GLU A 513 -10.72 -12.71 -40.37
C GLU A 513 -10.15 -12.78 -38.95
N GLY A 514 -10.48 -13.82 -38.19
CA GLY A 514 -9.97 -13.99 -36.81
C GLY A 514 -8.45 -14.18 -36.76
N ALA A 515 -7.89 -14.93 -37.72
CA ALA A 515 -6.44 -15.07 -37.86
C ALA A 515 -5.77 -13.77 -38.31
N LEU A 516 -6.39 -13.02 -39.25
CA LEU A 516 -5.90 -11.71 -39.67
C LEU A 516 -5.91 -10.71 -38.51
N GLY A 517 -6.96 -10.70 -37.70
CA GLY A 517 -7.05 -9.89 -36.48
C GLY A 517 -5.95 -10.25 -35.49
N ALA A 518 -5.75 -11.54 -35.21
CA ALA A 518 -4.71 -12.00 -34.29
C ALA A 518 -3.30 -11.60 -34.74
N ILE A 519 -3.03 -11.59 -36.04
CA ILE A 519 -1.75 -11.08 -36.59
C ILE A 519 -1.67 -9.55 -36.48
N ALA A 520 -2.76 -8.84 -36.75
CA ALA A 520 -2.80 -7.38 -36.71
C ALA A 520 -2.53 -6.81 -35.30
N HIS A 521 -2.94 -7.53 -34.25
CA HIS A 521 -2.63 -7.19 -32.87
C HIS A 521 -1.14 -7.34 -32.50
N ILE A 522 -0.36 -8.06 -33.30
CA ILE A 522 1.09 -8.23 -33.12
C ILE A 522 1.87 -7.31 -34.08
N ASP A 523 1.50 -7.29 -35.37
CA ASP A 523 2.08 -6.40 -36.39
C ASP A 523 1.02 -6.02 -37.44
N LEU A 524 0.52 -4.78 -37.34
CA LEU A 524 -0.51 -4.25 -38.25
C LEU A 524 -0.02 -4.18 -39.70
N HIS A 525 1.25 -3.85 -39.94
CA HIS A 525 1.79 -3.78 -41.30
C HIS A 525 1.87 -5.16 -41.95
N ALA A 526 2.25 -6.19 -41.19
CA ALA A 526 2.28 -7.58 -41.67
C ALA A 526 0.86 -8.05 -42.03
N ALA A 527 -0.14 -7.71 -41.21
CA ALA A 527 -1.54 -8.02 -41.48
C ALA A 527 -2.06 -7.31 -42.75
N LEU A 528 -1.75 -6.03 -42.93
CA LEU A 528 -2.13 -5.22 -44.10
C LEU A 528 -1.35 -5.60 -45.37
N GLY A 529 -0.25 -6.34 -45.25
CA GLY A 529 0.62 -6.69 -46.38
C GLY A 529 1.46 -5.49 -46.90
N SER A 530 1.53 -4.40 -46.13
CA SER A 530 2.28 -3.19 -46.46
C SER A 530 3.77 -3.32 -46.08
N ALA A 531 4.68 -2.80 -46.90
CA ALA A 531 6.07 -2.60 -46.49
C ALA A 531 6.17 -1.38 -45.54
N SER A 532 6.98 -1.47 -44.46
CA SER A 532 7.23 -0.31 -43.59
C SER A 532 7.80 0.86 -44.39
N PRO A 533 7.46 2.12 -44.03
CA PRO A 533 8.29 3.25 -44.38
C PRO A 533 9.68 3.00 -43.77
N ARG A 534 10.73 2.94 -44.59
CA ARG A 534 12.11 2.91 -44.08
C ARG A 534 12.32 4.16 -43.22
N SER A 535 12.61 3.96 -41.94
CA SER A 535 13.12 5.02 -41.07
C SER A 535 14.46 5.53 -41.62
N GLY A 536 14.53 6.83 -41.89
CA GLY A 536 15.76 7.53 -42.27
C GLY A 536 15.58 8.54 -43.41
N TYR A 537 15.70 9.82 -43.07
CA TYR A 537 15.76 11.01 -43.94
C TYR A 537 14.43 11.54 -44.52
N ARG A 538 13.96 12.66 -43.93
CA ARG A 538 13.30 13.76 -44.65
C ARG A 538 14.26 14.31 -45.70
N GLY A 539 14.37 13.61 -46.83
CA GLY A 539 15.01 14.07 -48.05
C GLY A 539 13.95 14.68 -48.97
N ARG A 540 14.05 15.99 -49.17
CA ARG A 540 13.44 16.82 -50.21
C ARG A 540 12.85 16.03 -51.40
N ALA A 541 11.55 16.17 -51.58
CA ALA A 541 10.78 15.61 -52.69
C ALA A 541 11.39 15.97 -54.07
N GLY A 542 11.64 14.93 -54.87
CA GLY A 542 11.70 15.01 -56.33
C GLY A 542 10.42 14.41 -56.91
N PRO A 543 9.75 15.05 -57.87
CA PRO A 543 8.50 14.55 -58.42
C PRO A 543 8.81 13.55 -59.54
N GLN A 544 8.67 12.25 -59.27
CA GLN A 544 8.52 11.27 -60.33
C GLN A 544 7.68 10.08 -59.89
N GLY A 545 6.55 9.95 -60.58
CA GLY A 545 5.45 9.02 -60.39
C GLY A 545 5.83 7.58 -60.04
N ALA A 546 5.12 7.05 -59.06
CA ALA A 546 4.67 5.68 -59.06
C ALA A 546 3.16 5.71 -58.82
N THR A 547 2.40 5.81 -59.91
CA THR A 547 0.98 5.46 -59.94
C THR A 547 0.88 3.95 -59.69
N VAL A 548 0.67 3.57 -58.42
CA VAL A 548 0.27 2.21 -58.07
C VAL A 548 -1.25 2.18 -57.95
N SER A 549 -1.87 1.28 -58.71
CA SER A 549 -3.31 1.12 -58.87
C SER A 549 -4.05 0.80 -57.56
N ASP A 550 -5.01 1.66 -57.24
CA ASP A 550 -5.85 1.78 -56.03
C ASP A 550 -6.92 0.70 -55.75
N LYS A 551 -6.78 -0.58 -56.14
CA LYS A 551 -7.93 -1.53 -56.04
C LYS A 551 -7.77 -2.90 -55.33
N PRO A 552 -6.58 -3.48 -55.08
CA PRO A 552 -6.47 -4.72 -54.29
C PRO A 552 -6.35 -4.52 -52.76
N TYR A 553 -6.24 -3.28 -52.27
CA TYR A 553 -6.01 -2.98 -50.85
C TYR A 553 -7.29 -3.08 -50.00
N GLN A 554 -8.43 -2.66 -50.54
CA GLN A 554 -9.70 -2.56 -49.80
C GLN A 554 -10.22 -3.89 -49.24
N PRO A 555 -10.25 -5.02 -49.99
CA PRO A 555 -10.82 -6.27 -49.47
C PRO A 555 -10.01 -6.85 -48.30
N ARG A 556 -8.69 -6.63 -48.28
CA ARG A 556 -7.82 -7.05 -47.17
C ARG A 556 -7.95 -6.10 -45.99
N LEU A 557 -8.01 -4.80 -46.26
CA LEU A 557 -8.25 -3.78 -45.23
C LEU A 557 -9.58 -4.03 -44.50
N ASP A 558 -10.66 -4.29 -45.22
CA ASP A 558 -11.99 -4.57 -44.64
C ASP A 558 -11.94 -5.77 -43.68
N LYS A 559 -11.28 -6.86 -44.09
CA LYS A 559 -11.14 -8.08 -43.27
C LYS A 559 -10.23 -7.91 -42.07
N VAL A 560 -9.12 -7.18 -42.23
CA VAL A 560 -8.23 -6.84 -41.11
C VAL A 560 -9.00 -6.01 -40.09
N MET A 561 -9.72 -4.97 -40.54
CA MET A 561 -10.51 -4.10 -39.67
C MET A 561 -11.67 -4.86 -38.99
N GLY A 562 -12.32 -5.79 -39.69
CA GLY A 562 -13.33 -6.68 -39.11
C GLY A 562 -12.75 -7.60 -38.03
N GLY A 563 -11.56 -8.18 -38.30
CA GLY A 563 -10.85 -9.07 -37.37
C GLY A 563 -10.33 -8.38 -36.11
N LEU A 564 -10.02 -7.07 -36.17
CA LEU A 564 -9.59 -6.29 -34.99
C LEU A 564 -10.64 -6.25 -33.88
N LEU A 565 -11.93 -6.33 -34.22
CA LEU A 565 -13.01 -6.33 -33.24
C LEU A 565 -13.03 -7.59 -32.36
N GLY A 566 -12.30 -8.65 -32.75
CA GLY A 566 -12.22 -9.90 -32.01
C GLY A 566 -11.22 -9.91 -30.85
N GLY A 567 -10.36 -8.88 -30.73
CA GLY A 567 -9.31 -8.80 -29.70
C GLY A 567 -9.63 -7.89 -28.51
N PRO A 568 -8.72 -7.82 -27.51
CA PRO A 568 -8.89 -6.94 -26.35
C PRO A 568 -8.96 -5.47 -26.78
N ALA A 569 -10.00 -4.76 -26.32
CA ALA A 569 -10.22 -3.36 -26.60
C ALA A 569 -9.02 -2.46 -26.26
N THR A 570 -8.29 -2.79 -25.19
CA THR A 570 -7.08 -2.09 -24.73
C THR A 570 -5.98 -2.11 -25.79
N ASN A 571 -5.83 -3.23 -26.50
CA ASN A 571 -4.80 -3.40 -27.52
C ASN A 571 -5.07 -2.53 -28.76
N ILE A 572 -6.33 -2.22 -29.06
CA ILE A 572 -6.67 -1.37 -30.22
C ILE A 572 -6.31 0.09 -29.95
N VAL A 573 -6.54 0.58 -28.73
CA VAL A 573 -6.11 1.92 -28.32
C VAL A 573 -4.58 2.02 -28.39
N ARG A 574 -3.86 1.01 -27.89
CA ARG A 574 -2.40 0.93 -28.00
C ARG A 574 -1.94 0.93 -29.47
N MET A 575 -2.59 0.13 -30.31
CA MET A 575 -2.30 0.03 -31.74
C MET A 575 -2.54 1.36 -32.46
N TRP A 576 -3.57 2.13 -32.10
CA TRP A 576 -3.75 3.50 -32.62
C TRP A 576 -2.52 4.37 -32.35
N PHE A 577 -2.07 4.45 -31.08
CA PHE A 577 -0.90 5.26 -30.73
C PHE A 577 0.39 4.76 -31.38
N ALA A 578 0.52 3.46 -31.62
CA ALA A 578 1.69 2.87 -32.29
C ALA A 578 1.76 3.18 -33.79
N TYR A 579 0.62 3.20 -34.50
CA TYR A 579 0.59 3.20 -35.96
C TYR A 579 0.00 4.46 -36.61
N ARG A 580 -0.60 5.39 -35.85
CA ARG A 580 -1.29 6.59 -36.40
C ARG A 580 -0.44 7.44 -37.35
N ASP A 581 0.88 7.47 -37.19
CA ASP A 581 1.79 8.25 -38.02
C ASP A 581 2.42 7.45 -39.18
N GLU A 582 2.22 6.13 -39.20
CA GLU A 582 2.89 5.21 -40.13
C GLU A 582 1.96 4.59 -41.17
N VAL A 583 0.64 4.66 -40.97
CA VAL A 583 -0.37 4.05 -41.84
C VAL A 583 -1.04 5.07 -42.77
N PRO A 584 -1.52 4.64 -43.96
CA PRO A 584 -2.25 5.51 -44.88
C PRO A 584 -3.50 6.15 -44.25
N GLU A 585 -3.89 7.33 -44.76
CA GLU A 585 -5.01 8.12 -44.23
C GLU A 585 -6.34 7.36 -44.15
N GLU A 586 -6.63 6.47 -45.11
CA GLU A 586 -7.82 5.62 -45.09
C GLU A 586 -7.81 4.62 -43.92
N VAL A 587 -6.66 3.99 -43.64
CA VAL A 587 -6.46 3.07 -42.52
C VAL A 587 -6.55 3.82 -41.21
N ASN A 588 -5.89 4.97 -41.14
CA ASN A 588 -5.87 5.85 -39.99
C ASN A 588 -7.30 6.25 -39.61
N THR A 589 -8.10 6.74 -40.57
CA THR A 589 -9.50 7.15 -40.32
C THR A 589 -10.33 6.02 -39.73
N ARG A 590 -10.24 4.82 -40.29
CA ARG A 590 -10.98 3.65 -39.79
C ARG A 590 -10.49 3.21 -38.41
N LEU A 591 -9.17 3.14 -38.22
CA LEU A 591 -8.57 2.76 -36.93
C LEU A 591 -8.93 3.77 -35.84
N ARG A 592 -8.96 5.07 -36.16
CA ARG A 592 -9.39 6.16 -35.26
C ARG A 592 -10.82 5.97 -34.79
N GLU A 593 -11.74 5.66 -35.70
CA GLU A 593 -13.16 5.43 -35.38
C GLU A 593 -13.34 4.19 -34.49
N ILE A 594 -12.59 3.12 -34.74
CA ILE A 594 -12.61 1.92 -33.92
C ILE A 594 -12.03 2.22 -32.53
N ALA A 595 -10.86 2.86 -32.47
CA ALA A 595 -10.20 3.25 -31.23
C ALA A 595 -11.08 4.19 -30.38
N LYS A 596 -11.77 5.15 -31.01
CA LYS A 596 -12.74 6.04 -30.37
C LYS A 596 -13.84 5.27 -29.66
N LYS A 597 -14.47 4.31 -30.35
CA LYS A 597 -15.54 3.47 -29.76
C LYS A 597 -15.04 2.63 -28.59
N PHE A 598 -13.88 1.99 -28.74
CA PHE A 598 -13.31 1.17 -27.67
C PHE A 598 -12.81 1.98 -26.48
N LEU A 599 -12.27 3.19 -26.69
CA LEU A 599 -11.85 4.05 -25.59
C LEU A 599 -13.06 4.46 -24.72
N ILE A 600 -14.20 4.76 -25.35
CA ILE A 600 -15.46 5.04 -24.64
C ILE A 600 -15.90 3.83 -23.84
N ASP A 601 -15.95 2.64 -24.45
CA ASP A 601 -16.38 1.40 -23.80
C ASP A 601 -15.45 1.03 -22.63
N LEU A 602 -14.13 1.12 -22.82
CA LEU A 602 -13.16 0.89 -21.75
C LEU A 602 -13.34 1.86 -20.58
N GLY A 603 -13.49 3.16 -20.85
CA GLY A 603 -13.75 4.14 -19.80
C GLY A 603 -15.00 3.80 -18.99
N GLN A 604 -16.09 3.41 -19.65
CA GLN A 604 -17.32 2.97 -18.97
C GLN A 604 -17.12 1.69 -18.15
N ARG A 605 -16.36 0.71 -18.66
CA ARG A 605 -16.08 -0.54 -17.96
C ARG A 605 -15.27 -0.30 -16.69
N PHE A 606 -14.18 0.45 -16.77
CA PHE A 606 -13.36 0.80 -15.62
C PHE A 606 -14.18 1.56 -14.56
N ALA A 607 -14.95 2.57 -14.98
CA ALA A 607 -15.84 3.29 -14.06
C ALA A 607 -16.85 2.36 -13.36
N ARG A 608 -17.50 1.45 -14.11
CA ARG A 608 -18.47 0.48 -13.55
C ARG A 608 -17.83 -0.53 -12.61
N GLN A 609 -16.65 -1.05 -12.96
CA GLN A 609 -15.95 -2.06 -12.16
C GLN A 609 -15.48 -1.49 -10.83
N THR A 610 -14.93 -0.27 -10.82
CA THR A 610 -14.36 0.33 -9.61
C THR A 610 -15.40 1.02 -8.73
N MET A 611 -16.44 1.65 -9.30
CA MET A 611 -17.45 2.37 -8.53
C MET A 611 -18.73 1.57 -8.26
N GLY A 612 -19.01 0.51 -9.04
CA GLY A 612 -20.25 -0.26 -8.94
C GLY A 612 -21.48 0.45 -9.52
N THR A 613 -22.54 -0.32 -9.83
CA THR A 613 -23.78 0.21 -10.45
C THR A 613 -24.57 1.15 -9.53
N SER A 614 -24.44 1.00 -8.21
CA SER A 614 -25.13 1.85 -7.22
C SER A 614 -24.50 3.24 -7.09
N MET A 615 -23.17 3.38 -7.23
CA MET A 615 -22.49 4.69 -7.09
C MET A 615 -22.43 5.46 -8.42
N LEU A 616 -22.59 4.79 -9.57
CA LEU A 616 -23.00 5.46 -10.82
C LEU A 616 -24.35 6.20 -10.67
N GLY A 617 -25.13 5.84 -9.64
CA GLY A 617 -26.35 6.50 -9.19
C GLY A 617 -26.24 7.33 -7.91
N GLY A 618 -25.06 7.44 -7.29
CA GLY A 618 -24.84 8.08 -5.98
C GLY A 618 -25.43 7.29 -4.79
N LEU A 619 -24.86 7.48 -3.60
CA LEU A 619 -25.53 7.17 -2.34
C LEU A 619 -26.91 7.87 -2.34
N GLN A 620 -27.97 7.18 -1.90
CA GLN A 620 -29.32 7.74 -1.83
C GLN A 620 -29.31 9.13 -1.18
N GLU A 621 -29.92 10.09 -1.86
CA GLU A 621 -30.17 11.45 -1.40
C GLU A 621 -30.87 11.40 -0.03
N SER A 622 -30.13 11.65 1.04
CA SER A 622 -30.71 11.88 2.37
C SER A 622 -30.55 13.36 2.68
N SER A 623 -31.63 14.10 2.52
CA SER A 623 -31.70 15.50 2.97
C SER A 623 -31.51 15.54 4.48
N THR A 624 -30.40 16.09 4.95
CA THR A 624 -30.20 16.32 6.37
C THR A 624 -30.89 17.62 6.77
N ILE A 625 -31.79 17.53 7.75
CA ILE A 625 -32.54 18.67 8.27
C ILE A 625 -31.80 19.24 9.48
N ARG A 626 -31.61 20.57 9.52
CA ARG A 626 -30.99 21.26 10.66
C ARG A 626 -31.67 22.61 10.96
N PRO A 627 -31.52 23.15 12.18
CA PRO A 627 -31.94 24.51 12.52
C PRO A 627 -31.29 25.57 11.61
N TYR A 628 -32.09 26.56 11.23
CA TYR A 628 -31.71 27.75 10.49
C TYR A 628 -30.77 28.61 11.34
N ARG A 629 -29.71 29.10 10.71
CA ARG A 629 -28.72 29.99 11.32
C ARG A 629 -28.73 31.31 10.56
N ILE A 630 -28.42 32.39 11.28
CA ILE A 630 -28.32 33.72 10.68
C ILE A 630 -27.20 33.69 9.61
N GLY A 631 -27.60 33.83 8.34
CA GLY A 631 -26.74 33.71 7.16
C GLY A 631 -27.16 32.63 6.17
N ASP A 632 -28.08 31.73 6.54
CA ASP A 632 -28.66 30.74 5.64
C ASP A 632 -29.67 31.39 4.66
N GLU A 633 -29.80 30.83 3.46
CA GLU A 633 -30.80 31.28 2.48
C GLU A 633 -32.21 30.92 2.97
N THR A 634 -33.10 31.91 3.01
CA THR A 634 -34.48 31.75 3.51
C THR A 634 -35.33 30.79 2.67
N ASP A 635 -34.96 30.59 1.41
CA ASP A 635 -35.68 29.72 0.47
C ASP A 635 -35.47 28.23 0.77
N LEU A 636 -34.49 27.90 1.62
CA LEU A 636 -34.19 26.53 2.04
C LEU A 636 -34.98 26.10 3.29
N ILE A 637 -35.79 26.99 3.86
CA ILE A 637 -36.62 26.70 5.04
C ILE A 637 -37.74 25.74 4.65
N ASP A 638 -37.76 24.57 5.29
CA ASP A 638 -38.87 23.63 5.22
C ASP A 638 -39.91 23.99 6.28
N LEU A 639 -40.96 24.69 5.84
CA LEU A 639 -42.02 25.15 6.71
C LEU A 639 -42.84 23.98 7.29
N GLU A 640 -42.99 22.87 6.57
CA GLU A 640 -43.77 21.73 7.06
C GLU A 640 -43.04 21.03 8.20
N GLU A 641 -41.75 20.71 8.02
CA GLU A 641 -40.95 20.08 9.07
C GLU A 641 -40.76 21.02 10.28
N THR A 642 -40.61 22.33 10.03
CA THR A 642 -40.56 23.36 11.07
C THR A 642 -41.82 23.33 11.94
N ILE A 643 -43.01 23.27 11.31
CA ILE A 643 -44.29 23.25 12.01
C ILE A 643 -44.44 21.95 12.79
N ASP A 644 -44.12 20.80 12.21
CA ASP A 644 -44.20 19.51 12.89
C ASP A 644 -43.22 19.40 14.07
N CYS A 645 -42.03 19.98 13.96
CA CYS A 645 -41.07 20.06 15.06
C CYS A 645 -41.59 20.94 16.21
N LEU A 646 -42.18 22.10 15.89
CA LEU A 646 -42.76 22.99 16.90
C LEU A 646 -43.96 22.35 17.61
N LEU A 647 -44.83 21.68 16.86
CA LEU A 647 -46.00 20.98 17.39
C LEU A 647 -45.61 19.76 18.23
N SER A 648 -44.60 18.99 17.81
CA SER A 648 -44.10 17.83 18.57
C SER A 648 -43.37 18.22 19.87
N GLN A 649 -42.79 19.43 19.93
CA GLN A 649 -42.29 20.03 21.17
C GLN A 649 -43.40 20.62 22.05
N GLY A 650 -44.68 20.51 21.65
CA GLY A 650 -45.84 20.97 22.40
C GLY A 650 -46.10 22.49 22.32
N ARG A 651 -45.46 23.20 21.39
CA ARG A 651 -45.69 24.64 21.20
C ARG A 651 -46.96 24.87 20.39
N THR A 652 -47.97 25.46 21.04
CA THR A 652 -49.29 25.76 20.44
C THR A 652 -49.51 27.23 20.09
N SER A 653 -48.60 28.13 20.48
CA SER A 653 -48.66 29.55 20.11
C SER A 653 -47.46 29.95 19.22
N LEU A 654 -47.73 30.32 17.97
CA LEU A 654 -46.72 30.76 16.98
C LEU A 654 -46.27 32.23 17.16
N GLN A 655 -46.60 32.87 18.28
CA GLN A 655 -46.34 34.30 18.50
C GLN A 655 -44.89 34.61 18.91
N THR A 656 -44.11 33.59 19.30
CA THR A 656 -42.71 33.74 19.68
C THR A 656 -41.89 32.68 18.95
N LEU A 657 -41.36 33.03 17.77
CA LEU A 657 -40.45 32.18 16.99
C LEU A 657 -39.06 32.81 16.99
N SER A 658 -38.06 32.01 17.31
CA SER A 658 -36.64 32.34 17.17
C SER A 658 -36.12 31.82 15.82
N PRO A 659 -35.05 32.41 15.25
CA PRO A 659 -34.49 31.92 13.98
C PRO A 659 -34.11 30.44 14.01
N GLU A 660 -33.67 29.94 15.17
CA GLU A 660 -33.29 28.52 15.36
C GLU A 660 -34.50 27.56 15.35
N ASP A 661 -35.73 28.09 15.42
CA ASP A 661 -36.95 27.28 15.34
C ASP A 661 -37.27 26.85 13.90
N PHE A 662 -36.74 27.56 12.89
CA PHE A 662 -36.92 27.19 11.48
C PHE A 662 -35.95 26.07 11.10
N LEU A 663 -36.45 25.04 10.44
CA LEU A 663 -35.65 23.93 9.92
C LEU A 663 -35.40 24.15 8.43
N ILE A 664 -34.17 23.90 7.98
CA ILE A 664 -33.80 23.97 6.56
C ILE A 664 -33.48 22.58 6.01
N ASN A 665 -33.85 22.36 4.74
CA ASN A 665 -33.45 21.20 3.96
C ASN A 665 -32.09 21.45 3.32
N GLU A 666 -31.04 20.78 3.81
CA GLU A 666 -29.75 20.77 3.13
C GLU A 666 -29.84 19.80 1.95
N MET A 667 -30.17 20.31 0.76
CA MET A 667 -29.93 19.55 -0.47
C MET A 667 -28.41 19.39 -0.62
N TYR A 668 -27.94 18.14 -0.62
CA TYR A 668 -26.52 17.77 -0.71
C TYR A 668 -25.91 18.32 -2.02
N GLN A 669 -25.39 19.55 -2.00
CA GLN A 669 -24.59 20.12 -3.09
C GLN A 669 -23.25 19.38 -3.15
N GLY A 670 -22.85 18.92 -4.34
CA GLY A 670 -21.68 18.08 -4.62
C GLY A 670 -20.53 18.27 -3.63
N HIS A 671 -20.29 17.24 -2.80
CA HIS A 671 -19.38 17.33 -1.67
C HIS A 671 -17.92 17.48 -2.07
N ARG A 672 -17.56 17.04 -3.28
CA ARG A 672 -16.18 16.91 -3.74
C ARG A 672 -15.99 17.55 -5.11
N ALA A 673 -14.88 18.27 -5.26
CA ALA A 673 -14.38 18.71 -6.55
C ALA A 673 -13.01 18.06 -6.79
N PHE A 674 -12.82 17.53 -8.00
CA PHE A 674 -11.61 16.83 -8.40
C PHE A 674 -10.96 17.53 -9.59
N PHE A 675 -9.64 17.75 -9.51
CA PHE A 675 -8.85 18.24 -10.62
C PHE A 675 -7.70 17.27 -10.87
N TRP A 676 -7.65 16.68 -12.06
CA TRP A 676 -6.58 15.76 -12.46
C TRP A 676 -5.59 16.47 -13.38
N ALA A 677 -4.33 16.55 -12.96
CA ALA A 677 -3.22 16.98 -13.78
C ALA A 677 -2.34 15.76 -14.07
N LEU A 678 -2.33 15.31 -15.33
CA LEU A 678 -1.62 14.10 -15.74
C LEU A 678 -0.49 14.43 -16.72
N ASP A 679 0.68 13.85 -16.47
CA ASP A 679 1.89 14.06 -17.26
C ASP A 679 1.78 13.42 -18.66
N LYS A 680 2.23 14.16 -19.67
CA LYS A 680 2.41 13.71 -21.06
C LYS A 680 3.78 14.10 -21.63
N SER A 681 4.78 14.28 -20.78
CA SER A 681 6.15 14.61 -21.13
C SER A 681 6.81 13.55 -22.04
N GLY A 682 8.03 13.81 -22.53
CA GLY A 682 8.76 12.87 -23.38
C GLY A 682 8.95 11.47 -22.77
N SER A 683 8.98 11.32 -21.44
CA SER A 683 9.06 10.00 -20.79
C SER A 683 7.78 9.15 -20.97
N MET A 684 6.69 9.80 -21.38
CA MET A 684 5.40 9.19 -21.73
C MET A 684 5.31 8.80 -23.22
N ASP A 685 6.37 8.95 -24.01
CA ASP A 685 6.42 8.60 -25.45
C ASP A 685 6.48 7.09 -25.69
N SER A 686 5.44 6.39 -25.24
CA SER A 686 5.15 5.01 -25.61
C SER A 686 3.66 4.84 -25.84
N SER A 687 3.31 3.97 -26.80
CA SER A 687 1.92 3.67 -27.15
C SER A 687 1.12 3.09 -25.99
N GLU A 688 1.79 2.34 -25.11
CA GLU A 688 1.22 1.79 -23.89
C GLU A 688 0.87 2.89 -22.87
N LYS A 689 1.80 3.79 -22.58
CA LYS A 689 1.60 4.86 -21.59
C LYS A 689 0.53 5.86 -22.02
N LEU A 690 0.58 6.33 -23.28
CA LEU A 690 -0.44 7.23 -23.82
C LEU A 690 -1.82 6.55 -23.91
N GLY A 691 -1.85 5.26 -24.27
CA GLY A 691 -3.08 4.47 -24.29
C GLY A 691 -3.72 4.37 -22.90
N MET A 692 -2.95 4.01 -21.88
CA MET A 692 -3.43 3.92 -20.50
C MET A 692 -3.82 5.28 -19.93
N LEU A 693 -3.09 6.34 -20.25
CA LEU A 693 -3.44 7.72 -19.89
C LEU A 693 -4.82 8.11 -20.45
N ALA A 694 -5.06 7.85 -21.74
CA ALA A 694 -6.35 8.14 -22.38
C ALA A 694 -7.49 7.33 -21.73
N ILE A 695 -7.26 6.05 -21.40
CA ILE A 695 -8.23 5.21 -20.70
C ILE A 695 -8.52 5.77 -19.31
N ALA A 696 -7.50 6.19 -18.56
CA ALA A 696 -7.64 6.77 -17.22
C ALA A 696 -8.52 8.02 -17.24
N VAL A 697 -8.24 8.96 -18.15
CA VAL A 697 -9.05 10.18 -18.31
C VAL A 697 -10.50 9.84 -18.63
N MET A 698 -10.74 8.94 -19.58
CA MET A 698 -12.10 8.54 -19.95
C MET A 698 -12.84 7.86 -18.78
N ALA A 699 -12.14 7.02 -18.02
CA ALA A 699 -12.71 6.38 -16.85
C ALA A 699 -13.13 7.42 -15.79
N GLY A 700 -12.30 8.43 -15.53
CA GLY A 700 -12.64 9.56 -14.66
C GLY A 700 -13.85 10.37 -15.13
N VAL A 701 -13.92 10.67 -16.43
CA VAL A 701 -15.07 11.38 -17.02
C VAL A 701 -16.38 10.62 -16.82
N PHE A 702 -16.36 9.27 -16.86
CA PHE A 702 -17.54 8.45 -16.60
C PHE A 702 -17.85 8.24 -15.12
N ALA A 703 -16.83 8.16 -14.28
CA ALA A 703 -16.96 7.92 -12.85
C ALA A 703 -17.47 9.16 -12.09
N VAL A 704 -16.98 10.35 -12.45
CA VAL A 704 -17.15 11.59 -11.69
C VAL A 704 -18.18 12.52 -12.35
N GLN A 705 -19.22 11.95 -12.97
CA GLN A 705 -20.21 12.73 -13.76
C GLN A 705 -21.07 13.69 -12.92
N ARG A 706 -21.25 13.42 -11.63
CA ARG A 706 -22.09 14.22 -10.72
C ARG A 706 -21.31 15.21 -9.85
N ASP A 707 -19.99 15.03 -9.74
CA ASP A 707 -19.09 15.91 -8.99
C ASP A 707 -18.45 16.95 -9.93
N ASP A 708 -17.93 18.04 -9.36
CA ASP A 708 -17.22 19.06 -10.15
C ASP A 708 -15.83 18.50 -10.56
N PHE A 709 -15.65 18.19 -11.85
CA PHE A 709 -14.47 17.48 -12.36
C PHE A 709 -13.75 18.21 -13.49
N GLY A 710 -12.47 18.51 -13.29
CA GLY A 710 -11.56 19.02 -14.32
C GLY A 710 -10.39 18.07 -14.59
N VAL A 711 -9.92 18.02 -15.84
CA VAL A 711 -8.74 17.24 -16.21
C VAL A 711 -7.90 17.97 -17.26
N VAL A 712 -6.60 17.98 -17.02
CA VAL A 712 -5.58 18.55 -17.90
C VAL A 712 -4.44 17.56 -18.12
N LEU A 713 -3.84 17.62 -19.30
CA LEU A 713 -2.61 16.92 -19.63
C LEU A 713 -1.48 17.94 -19.76
N PHE A 714 -0.30 17.65 -19.20
CA PHE A 714 0.78 18.64 -19.20
C PHE A 714 2.13 18.07 -19.59
N ASP A 715 2.92 18.90 -20.25
CA ASP A 715 4.37 18.74 -20.44
C ASP A 715 5.05 20.07 -20.08
N ASN A 716 5.63 20.81 -21.04
CA ASN A 716 5.99 22.22 -20.88
C ASN A 716 4.76 23.15 -21.01
N GLU A 717 3.70 22.67 -21.65
CA GLU A 717 2.43 23.36 -21.85
C GLU A 717 1.28 22.53 -21.22
N THR A 718 0.25 23.22 -20.72
CA THR A 718 -0.94 22.56 -20.16
C THR A 718 -2.07 22.54 -21.19
N HIS A 719 -2.53 21.34 -21.54
CA HIS A 719 -3.65 21.10 -22.43
C HIS A 719 -4.89 20.74 -21.62
N ILE A 720 -5.95 21.53 -21.78
CA ILE A 720 -7.20 21.33 -21.06
C ILE A 720 -8.05 20.31 -21.82
N VAL A 721 -8.32 19.16 -21.20
CA VAL A 721 -9.17 18.11 -21.78
C VAL A 721 -10.63 18.32 -21.39
N LYS A 722 -10.89 18.60 -20.12
CA LYS A 722 -12.22 18.97 -19.62
C LYS A 722 -12.07 20.01 -18.53
N ARG A 723 -12.85 21.08 -18.63
CA ARG A 723 -12.91 22.10 -17.58
C ARG A 723 -13.91 21.69 -16.50
N MET A 724 -13.69 22.18 -15.27
CA MET A 724 -14.56 21.90 -14.13
C MET A 724 -15.95 22.53 -14.28
N ASP A 725 -16.03 23.70 -14.93
CA ASP A 725 -17.27 24.41 -15.25
C ASP A 725 -18.08 23.76 -16.39
N ASP A 726 -17.44 22.87 -17.17
CA ASP A 726 -18.07 22.19 -18.30
C ASP A 726 -18.80 20.90 -17.86
N ARG A 727 -19.99 21.10 -17.26
CA ARG A 727 -20.86 20.01 -16.79
C ARG A 727 -21.47 19.15 -17.91
N ARG A 728 -21.40 19.59 -19.17
CA ARG A 728 -21.99 18.88 -20.33
C ARG A 728 -20.96 18.63 -21.43
N ALA A 729 -19.69 18.48 -21.05
CA ALA A 729 -18.62 18.20 -21.99
C ALA A 729 -19.00 17.03 -22.91
N SER A 730 -18.91 17.25 -24.22
CA SER A 730 -19.17 16.19 -25.20
C SER A 730 -18.10 15.11 -25.07
N ILE A 731 -18.53 13.90 -24.73
CA ILE A 731 -17.67 12.70 -24.65
C ILE A 731 -16.91 12.50 -25.97
N ASP A 732 -17.58 12.70 -27.10
CA ASP A 732 -16.97 12.58 -28.42
C ASP A 732 -15.81 13.55 -28.64
N LYS A 733 -15.95 14.79 -28.14
CA LYS A 733 -14.90 15.80 -28.22
C LYS A 733 -13.72 15.42 -27.34
N VAL A 734 -13.98 15.04 -26.09
CA VAL A 734 -12.93 14.60 -25.14
C VAL A 734 -12.13 13.44 -25.71
N VAL A 735 -12.79 12.44 -26.31
CA VAL A 735 -12.11 11.29 -26.92
C VAL A 735 -11.29 11.72 -28.14
N ALA A 736 -11.83 12.60 -28.99
CA ALA A 736 -11.09 13.10 -30.14
C ALA A 736 -9.81 13.83 -29.70
N ASP A 737 -9.92 14.70 -28.70
CA ASP A 737 -8.80 15.44 -28.12
C ASP A 737 -7.75 14.47 -27.54
N LEU A 738 -8.18 13.42 -26.82
CA LEU A 738 -7.29 12.41 -26.23
C LEU A 738 -6.54 11.56 -27.28
N LEU A 739 -7.20 11.18 -28.38
CA LEU A 739 -6.57 10.37 -29.44
C LEU A 739 -5.53 11.17 -30.25
N ASP A 740 -5.64 12.50 -30.26
CA ASP A 740 -4.69 13.41 -30.89
C ASP A 740 -3.52 13.82 -29.98
N VAL A 741 -3.53 13.41 -28.69
CA VAL A 741 -2.46 13.70 -27.73
C VAL A 741 -1.13 13.12 -28.21
N ARG A 742 -0.08 13.93 -28.13
CA ARG A 742 1.31 13.52 -28.36
C ARG A 742 2.12 13.77 -27.11
N ALA A 743 3.01 12.83 -26.81
CA ALA A 743 4.06 13.06 -25.84
C ALA A 743 5.02 14.13 -26.39
N GLY A 744 5.50 15.03 -25.54
CA GLY A 744 6.37 16.11 -25.98
C GLY A 744 7.01 16.86 -24.82
N GLY A 745 8.03 17.67 -25.14
CA GLY A 745 8.60 18.65 -24.21
C GLY A 745 9.37 18.07 -23.00
N GLY A 746 9.68 18.97 -22.07
CA GLY A 746 10.06 18.65 -20.70
C GLY A 746 8.83 18.59 -19.80
N THR A 747 9.02 18.61 -18.48
CA THR A 747 7.94 18.44 -17.51
C THR A 747 7.79 19.71 -16.67
N GLY A 748 6.65 20.40 -16.77
CA GLY A 748 6.36 21.66 -16.09
C GLY A 748 4.92 21.69 -15.56
N ALA A 749 4.75 21.70 -14.24
CA ALA A 749 3.43 21.58 -13.61
C ALA A 749 2.83 22.93 -13.16
N ARG A 750 3.58 24.03 -13.24
CA ARG A 750 3.16 25.36 -12.73
C ARG A 750 1.80 25.79 -13.28
N THR A 751 1.62 25.72 -14.60
CA THR A 751 0.39 26.15 -15.25
C THR A 751 -0.79 25.24 -14.88
N SER A 752 -0.54 23.93 -14.74
CA SER A 752 -1.55 22.94 -14.33
C SER A 752 -2.04 23.18 -12.91
N ILE A 753 -1.13 23.45 -11.96
CA ILE A 753 -1.46 23.74 -10.56
C ILE A 753 -2.18 25.10 -10.46
N ALA A 754 -1.72 26.11 -11.20
CA ALA A 754 -2.38 27.42 -11.23
C ALA A 754 -3.81 27.34 -11.79
N LEU A 755 -4.05 26.53 -12.83
CA LEU A 755 -5.38 26.28 -13.37
C LEU A 755 -6.27 25.52 -12.38
N ALA A 756 -5.71 24.57 -11.63
CA ALA A 756 -6.43 23.87 -10.57
C ALA A 756 -6.90 24.86 -9.49
N LEU A 757 -5.99 25.71 -8.98
CA LEU A 757 -6.31 26.77 -8.01
C LEU A 757 -7.43 27.70 -8.51
N ALA A 758 -7.34 28.15 -9.77
CA ALA A 758 -8.36 28.99 -10.38
C ALA A 758 -9.72 28.29 -10.51
N SER A 759 -9.71 27.00 -10.87
CA SER A 759 -10.92 26.18 -11.00
C SER A 759 -11.57 25.95 -9.64
N PHE A 760 -10.78 25.66 -8.60
CA PHE A 760 -11.28 25.43 -7.24
C PHE A 760 -11.90 26.66 -6.57
N LYS A 761 -11.53 27.87 -7.02
CA LYS A 761 -12.19 29.12 -6.56
C LYS A 761 -13.62 29.27 -7.07
N GLN A 762 -13.97 28.60 -8.16
CA GLN A 762 -15.29 28.71 -8.79
C GLN A 762 -16.26 27.62 -8.33
N THR A 763 -15.76 26.52 -7.76
CA THR A 763 -16.60 25.46 -7.19
C THR A 763 -17.08 25.79 -5.78
N ARG A 764 -18.30 25.35 -5.47
CA ARG A 764 -18.88 25.40 -4.11
C ARG A 764 -18.64 24.11 -3.32
N ALA A 765 -17.90 23.14 -3.87
CA ALA A 765 -17.64 21.87 -3.20
C ALA A 765 -16.90 22.07 -1.87
N LYS A 766 -17.33 21.31 -0.85
CA LYS A 766 -16.77 21.34 0.51
C LYS A 766 -15.36 20.73 0.55
N GLU A 767 -15.14 19.66 -0.19
CA GLU A 767 -13.84 19.02 -0.35
C GLU A 767 -13.27 19.26 -1.74
N ARG A 768 -11.98 19.59 -1.81
CA ARG A 768 -11.28 19.93 -3.06
C ARG A 768 -10.01 19.12 -3.14
N ILE A 769 -9.83 18.37 -4.22
CA ILE A 769 -8.74 17.40 -4.35
C ILE A 769 -8.04 17.59 -5.70
N LEU A 770 -6.77 17.99 -5.66
CA LEU A 770 -5.86 18.01 -6.80
C LEU A 770 -5.07 16.69 -6.85
N MET A 771 -5.18 15.97 -7.96
CA MET A 771 -4.36 14.79 -8.24
C MET A 771 -3.33 15.14 -9.30
N LEU A 772 -2.06 14.94 -9.00
CA LEU A 772 -0.92 15.18 -9.89
C LEU A 772 -0.22 13.85 -10.18
N SER A 773 -0.22 13.39 -11.44
CA SER A 773 0.50 12.16 -11.84
C SER A 773 1.69 12.50 -12.72
N THR A 774 2.91 12.20 -12.28
CA THR A 774 4.18 12.51 -12.97
C THR A 774 5.34 11.72 -12.34
N ASP A 775 6.47 11.63 -13.06
CA ASP A 775 7.74 11.12 -12.53
C ASP A 775 8.51 12.15 -11.66
N MET A 776 7.92 13.33 -11.43
CA MET A 776 8.41 14.39 -10.55
C MET A 776 9.71 15.08 -10.99
N TYR A 777 10.23 14.81 -12.19
CA TYR A 777 11.35 15.57 -12.78
C TYR A 777 10.87 16.93 -13.33
N LEU A 778 10.29 17.76 -12.45
CA LEU A 778 9.70 19.05 -12.78
C LEU A 778 10.76 20.14 -12.97
N SER A 779 10.79 20.74 -14.16
CA SER A 779 11.66 21.88 -14.50
C SER A 779 11.32 23.16 -13.71
N ASP A 780 10.09 23.25 -13.18
CA ASP A 780 9.53 24.39 -12.46
C ASP A 780 9.12 24.06 -11.02
N LEU A 781 9.82 23.09 -10.39
CA LEU A 781 9.51 22.58 -9.05
C LEU A 781 9.36 23.69 -8.00
N GLN A 782 10.29 24.65 -7.95
CA GLN A 782 10.26 25.74 -6.97
C GLN A 782 8.97 26.58 -7.07
N THR A 783 8.51 26.89 -8.28
CA THR A 783 7.25 27.63 -8.48
C THR A 783 6.04 26.74 -8.17
N CYS A 784 6.13 25.43 -8.43
CA CYS A 784 5.10 24.48 -8.02
C CYS A 784 4.95 24.40 -6.49
N GLU A 785 6.04 24.46 -5.73
CA GLU A 785 6.01 24.49 -4.26
C GLU A 785 5.35 25.77 -3.73
N GLU A 786 5.59 26.92 -4.36
CA GLU A 786 4.91 28.17 -4.01
C GLU A 786 3.40 28.05 -4.21
N LEU A 787 2.97 27.55 -5.37
CA LEU A 787 1.55 27.31 -5.64
C LEU A 787 0.95 26.22 -4.74
N ALA A 788 1.73 25.23 -4.33
CA ALA A 788 1.28 24.21 -3.40
C ALA A 788 0.98 24.78 -2.00
N ARG A 789 1.72 25.80 -1.55
CA ARG A 789 1.38 26.52 -0.31
C ARG A 789 0.04 27.24 -0.43
N ASP A 790 -0.31 27.76 -1.62
CA ASP A 790 -1.62 28.36 -1.87
C ASP A 790 -2.75 27.33 -1.90
N LEU A 791 -2.49 26.10 -2.35
CA LEU A 791 -3.45 24.98 -2.24
C LEU A 791 -3.77 24.71 -0.77
N LYS A 792 -2.73 24.64 0.07
CA LYS A 792 -2.87 24.43 1.53
C LYS A 792 -3.68 25.55 2.20
N GLN A 793 -3.45 26.80 1.83
CA GLN A 793 -4.21 27.93 2.38
C GLN A 793 -5.70 27.89 2.02
N GLN A 794 -6.05 27.24 0.91
CA GLN A 794 -7.43 27.11 0.42
C GLN A 794 -8.09 25.76 0.77
N ASP A 795 -7.46 24.98 1.66
CA ASP A 795 -7.89 23.65 2.09
C ASP A 795 -8.10 22.68 0.92
N ILE A 796 -7.20 22.76 -0.08
CA ILE A 796 -7.20 21.85 -1.23
C ILE A 796 -6.21 20.72 -0.95
N LYS A 797 -6.70 19.48 -0.90
CA LYS A 797 -5.89 18.28 -0.69
C LYS A 797 -5.07 18.00 -1.96
N LEU A 798 -3.76 17.82 -1.82
CA LEU A 798 -2.86 17.45 -2.90
C LEU A 798 -2.51 15.95 -2.81
N ILE A 799 -2.69 15.22 -3.90
CA ILE A 799 -2.28 13.82 -4.04
C ILE A 799 -1.31 13.73 -5.23
N ILE A 800 -0.11 13.23 -4.98
CA ILE A 800 0.93 13.05 -5.99
C ILE A 800 1.04 11.55 -6.28
N ILE A 801 0.90 11.15 -7.55
CA ILE A 801 0.96 9.76 -8.00
C ILE A 801 2.24 9.58 -8.82
N VAL A 802 3.15 8.75 -8.32
CA VAL A 802 4.48 8.53 -8.90
C VAL A 802 4.73 7.04 -9.18
N PRO A 803 5.52 6.68 -10.21
CA PRO A 803 5.95 5.30 -10.40
C PRO A 803 6.87 4.84 -9.27
N ARG A 804 6.83 3.55 -8.89
CA ARG A 804 7.59 3.04 -7.74
C ARG A 804 9.13 3.08 -7.89
N ILE A 805 9.64 2.96 -9.12
CA ILE A 805 11.08 2.69 -9.38
C ILE A 805 11.80 3.88 -10.04
N SER A 806 11.06 4.80 -10.70
CA SER A 806 11.66 5.81 -11.57
C SER A 806 11.00 7.18 -11.40
N TYR A 807 11.24 7.84 -10.26
CA TYR A 807 10.75 9.19 -9.99
C TYR A 807 11.74 9.97 -9.11
N ASP A 808 11.65 11.29 -9.14
CA ASP A 808 12.36 12.17 -8.19
C ASP A 808 11.66 12.17 -6.83
N SER A 809 12.19 11.40 -5.87
CA SER A 809 11.66 11.30 -4.52
C SER A 809 11.81 12.58 -3.72
N GLU A 810 12.92 13.32 -3.90
CA GLU A 810 13.14 14.57 -3.17
C GLU A 810 12.15 15.64 -3.65
N GLY A 811 11.94 15.74 -4.97
CA GLY A 811 10.94 16.63 -5.57
C GLY A 811 9.51 16.28 -5.14
N ALA A 812 9.16 14.99 -5.13
CA ALA A 812 7.87 14.49 -4.65
C ALA A 812 7.60 14.89 -3.19
N ASP A 813 8.54 14.59 -2.29
CA ASP A 813 8.41 14.85 -0.86
C ASP A 813 8.43 16.34 -0.54
N SER A 814 9.20 17.14 -1.30
CA SER A 814 9.23 18.60 -1.13
C SER A 814 7.89 19.22 -1.51
N LEU A 815 7.35 18.86 -2.68
CA LEU A 815 6.05 19.37 -3.15
C LEU A 815 4.90 18.91 -2.24
N ALA A 816 4.90 17.65 -1.80
CA ALA A 816 3.93 17.12 -0.84
C ALA A 816 3.99 17.89 0.49
N ARG A 817 5.18 18.14 1.05
CA ARG A 817 5.33 18.94 2.27
C ARG A 817 4.84 20.38 2.10
N ALA A 818 5.11 21.01 0.97
CA ALA A 818 4.65 22.37 0.68
C ALA A 818 3.12 22.47 0.63
N GLY A 819 2.45 21.48 0.03
CA GLY A 819 0.98 21.43 -0.11
C GLY A 819 0.22 20.71 1.00
N HIS A 820 0.91 20.15 2.00
CA HIS A 820 0.32 19.19 2.96
C HIS A 820 -0.38 18.01 2.25
N GLY A 821 0.24 17.54 1.17
CA GLY A 821 -0.24 16.46 0.33
C GLY A 821 0.38 15.10 0.64
N THR A 822 -0.09 14.09 -0.07
CA THR A 822 0.35 12.69 0.07
C THR A 822 0.93 12.17 -1.23
N VAL A 823 2.05 11.44 -1.15
CA VAL A 823 2.66 10.73 -2.28
C VAL A 823 2.15 9.29 -2.30
N LEU A 824 1.71 8.82 -3.47
CA LEU A 824 1.22 7.46 -3.71
C LEU A 824 2.00 6.82 -4.85
N HIS A 825 2.30 5.53 -4.71
CA HIS A 825 3.08 4.78 -5.70
C HIS A 825 2.20 3.89 -6.56
N ILE A 826 2.52 3.82 -7.84
CA ILE A 826 2.00 2.80 -8.77
C ILE A 826 3.11 1.86 -9.22
N SER A 827 2.82 0.55 -9.28
CA SER A 827 3.81 -0.45 -9.71
C SER A 827 4.01 -0.44 -11.23
N SER A 828 2.94 -0.12 -11.96
CA SER A 828 2.93 -0.04 -13.42
C SER A 828 1.90 0.99 -13.92
N ILE A 829 2.02 1.41 -15.18
CA ILE A 829 1.11 2.40 -15.77
C ILE A 829 -0.31 1.82 -15.97
N GLU A 830 -0.43 0.51 -16.03
CA GLU A 830 -1.70 -0.21 -16.13
C GLU A 830 -2.58 0.00 -14.89
N GLU A 831 -1.97 0.23 -13.72
CA GLU A 831 -2.69 0.51 -12.47
C GLU A 831 -3.29 1.92 -12.44
N LEU A 832 -2.85 2.84 -13.31
CA LEU A 832 -3.20 4.27 -13.23
C LEU A 832 -4.73 4.53 -13.27
N PRO A 833 -5.53 3.94 -14.20
CA PRO A 833 -6.97 4.16 -14.22
C PRO A 833 -7.64 3.72 -12.92
N GLU A 834 -7.29 2.53 -12.42
CA GLU A 834 -7.89 1.97 -11.22
C GLU A 834 -7.52 2.79 -9.98
N ARG A 835 -6.26 3.21 -9.86
CA ARG A 835 -5.78 4.03 -8.74
C ARG A 835 -6.45 5.39 -8.69
N LEU A 836 -6.55 6.10 -9.82
CA LEU A 836 -7.25 7.38 -9.89
C LEU A 836 -8.74 7.23 -9.54
N LEU A 837 -9.38 6.16 -9.98
CA LEU A 837 -10.78 5.87 -9.65
C LEU A 837 -10.99 5.50 -8.17
N GLN A 838 -10.11 4.69 -7.58
CA GLN A 838 -10.18 4.36 -6.16
C GLN A 838 -10.07 5.63 -5.30
N LEU A 839 -9.15 6.53 -5.64
CA LEU A 839 -8.96 7.80 -4.91
C LEU A 839 -10.11 8.78 -5.06
N THR A 840 -10.89 8.68 -6.14
CA THR A 840 -12.11 9.49 -6.33
C THR A 840 -13.35 8.86 -5.70
N ASN A 841 -13.31 7.58 -5.34
CA ASN A 841 -14.40 6.89 -4.65
C ASN A 841 -14.42 7.17 -3.13
N TYR A 842 -13.27 7.53 -2.54
CA TYR A 842 -13.10 7.77 -1.10
C TYR A 842 -13.80 9.03 -0.57
#